data_AF-A0A1I3LQQ9-F1
#
_entry.id   AF-A0A1I3LQQ9-F1
#
_cell.length_a   1.000
_cell.length_b   1.000
_cell.length_c   1.000
_cell.angle_alpha   90.00
_cell.angle_beta   90.00
_cell.angle_gamma   90.00
#
_symmetry.space_group_name_H-M   'P 1'
#
loop_
_entity.id
_entity.type
_entity.pdbx_description
1 polymer ?
#
loop_
_entity_poly.entity_id
_entity_poly.type
_entity_poly.pdbx_seq_one_letter_code
_entity_poly.pdbx_strand_id
1 'polypeptide(L)'
;MKTKITALLAVLFISISASAQIDRSKQPKPGPAPAITLEIPGEFELKNGLKVLIVENHKLPRVSYSLTIDNQPITEGDKAGTSAMLGAMLGNGTTSIAKDAFNEEIDFLGARLNFSSDGAFASGLSKYSDRILELMADAAINPLFNGEEFEKEKERVLEGLKSNEKSVDAVAGRVGSALSYGVKHPYGEFISEETVNNIDLNNVRAFYQKYFNPNNAYLVIVGDVDFKTVEKQVKKYFKKWDKGIDFSTNLITPSPNVANTQIDFVDMPNAVQSNVALTNNVVLEMNDPDYHAVLIANKILGGGFNSYLNMNLREANGWTYGARSSIGTSRYGASRFSASTAVRNMVTDSTVIETLKEIKRIKNEPVTAEALANAKAKYVGDFVLALESPQTIARYALRIKLNKLPSDFYKTYLSKINAVTVEDVQRVANKYFKPENARIIIVGKGSEVISGLEKTGIPINYYDKYANPVAKPEFSKPIPAGVTAKTVLNNYITAIGGTNNINMVNSVKMDGDFVIQGAPPLTVELKKTKDNKESMEVAMQGMVMMKSKWNGTEGYREQQGQKMPLSETEVSDKKAEAGMFPETKYDMANVTLVSIVDIDGADSYKVKVVKGDDASYRYYDVATNLLVQEESTTEAQGKEMTTTVKYDNYSEVNGVKFPYAQTIMAGPQTMSMNIKNVKVNEGVTDADFN
;
A
#
# COMPACT_ATOMS: atom_id res chain seq x y z
N MET A 1 -51.49 44.75 25.84
CA MET A 1 -50.24 44.92 25.08
C MET A 1 -49.34 43.68 25.11
N LYS A 2 -49.07 43.06 26.27
CA LYS A 2 -48.15 41.91 26.38
C LYS A 2 -48.50 40.70 25.48
N THR A 3 -49.78 40.34 25.34
CA THR A 3 -50.25 39.24 24.48
C THR A 3 -50.13 39.50 22.98
N LYS A 4 -50.16 40.77 22.55
CA LYS A 4 -49.96 41.11 21.13
C LYS A 4 -48.48 41.07 20.73
N ILE A 5 -47.57 41.34 21.66
CA ILE A 5 -46.12 41.29 21.43
C ILE A 5 -45.64 39.82 21.36
N THR A 6 -46.13 38.94 22.22
CA THR A 6 -45.81 37.50 22.15
C THR A 6 -46.38 36.83 20.89
N ALA A 7 -47.58 37.22 20.44
CA ALA A 7 -48.12 36.74 19.17
C ALA A 7 -47.29 37.21 17.97
N LEU A 8 -46.83 38.47 17.97
CA LEU A 8 -45.97 39.00 16.90
C LEU A 8 -44.61 38.29 16.86
N LEU A 9 -44.01 38.03 18.03
CA LEU A 9 -42.75 37.29 18.14
C LEU A 9 -42.92 35.82 17.71
N ALA A 10 -44.01 35.16 18.08
CA ALA A 10 -44.29 33.79 17.65
C ALA A 10 -44.49 33.70 16.12
N VAL A 11 -45.19 34.65 15.51
CA VAL A 11 -45.34 34.74 14.04
C VAL A 11 -43.99 35.02 13.37
N LEU A 12 -43.14 35.87 13.97
CA LEU A 12 -41.78 36.13 13.47
C LEU A 12 -40.92 34.84 13.49
N PHE A 13 -40.94 34.09 14.60
CA PHE A 13 -40.18 32.83 14.74
C PHE A 13 -40.70 31.70 13.83
N ILE A 14 -42.01 31.64 13.57
CA ILE A 14 -42.60 30.68 12.63
C ILE A 14 -42.24 31.06 11.18
N SER A 15 -42.23 32.35 10.83
CA SER A 15 -41.87 32.81 9.49
C SER A 15 -40.39 32.62 9.13
N ILE A 16 -39.48 32.70 10.11
CA ILE A 16 -38.04 32.40 9.93
C ILE A 16 -37.83 30.90 9.70
N SER A 17 -38.66 30.04 10.29
CA SER A 17 -38.58 28.58 10.13
C SER A 17 -39.12 28.09 8.77
N ALA A 18 -40.03 28.83 8.14
CA ALA A 18 -40.63 28.46 6.86
C ALA A 18 -39.77 28.83 5.63
N SER A 19 -38.85 29.79 5.73
CA SER A 19 -38.02 30.25 4.61
C SER A 19 -36.63 29.59 4.51
N ALA A 20 -36.35 28.59 5.36
CA ALA A 20 -35.07 27.87 5.38
C ALA A 20 -35.23 26.35 5.22
N GLN A 21 -36.26 25.89 4.50
CA GLN A 21 -36.25 24.53 3.96
C GLN A 21 -35.20 24.46 2.84
N ILE A 22 -33.96 24.13 3.23
CA ILE A 22 -32.91 23.78 2.28
C ILE A 22 -33.40 22.57 1.52
N ASP A 23 -33.70 22.76 0.23
CA ASP A 23 -34.02 21.69 -0.69
C ASP A 23 -32.80 20.78 -0.85
N ARG A 24 -32.74 19.70 -0.06
CA ARG A 24 -31.62 18.74 -0.05
C ARG A 24 -31.53 17.91 -1.33
N SER A 25 -32.51 18.01 -2.23
CA SER A 25 -32.45 17.40 -3.57
C SER A 25 -31.62 18.24 -4.55
N LYS A 26 -31.37 19.52 -4.24
CA LYS A 26 -30.57 20.43 -5.07
C LYS A 26 -29.23 20.71 -4.42
N GLN A 27 -28.16 20.38 -5.15
CA GLN A 27 -26.81 20.72 -4.73
C GLN A 27 -26.70 22.26 -4.56
N PRO A 28 -26.16 22.76 -3.43
CA PRO A 28 -25.98 24.19 -3.24
C PRO A 28 -25.09 24.75 -4.34
N LYS A 29 -25.51 25.89 -4.92
CA LYS A 29 -24.72 26.57 -5.94
C LYS A 29 -23.42 27.08 -5.30
N PRO A 30 -22.24 26.75 -5.85
CA PRO A 30 -20.99 27.29 -5.33
C PRO A 30 -20.98 28.81 -5.45
N GLY A 31 -20.46 29.48 -4.42
CA GLY A 31 -20.18 30.91 -4.47
C GLY A 31 -19.08 31.25 -5.49
N PRO A 32 -18.80 32.54 -5.74
CA PRO A 32 -17.68 32.95 -6.58
C PRO A 32 -16.36 32.37 -6.06
N ALA A 33 -15.44 32.03 -6.97
CA ALA A 33 -14.11 31.55 -6.59
C ALA A 33 -13.43 32.60 -5.68
N PRO A 34 -12.89 32.19 -4.52
CA PRO A 34 -12.27 33.14 -3.60
C PRO A 34 -11.07 33.80 -4.27
N ALA A 35 -10.96 35.12 -4.14
CA ALA A 35 -9.75 35.83 -4.52
C ALA A 35 -8.64 35.45 -3.53
N ILE A 36 -7.61 34.77 -4.02
CA ILE A 36 -6.48 34.35 -3.20
C ILE A 36 -5.60 35.56 -2.92
N THR A 37 -5.66 36.06 -1.69
CA THR A 37 -4.66 36.99 -1.16
C THR A 37 -3.57 36.18 -0.46
N LEU A 38 -2.44 35.98 -1.14
CA LEU A 38 -1.24 35.47 -0.49
C LEU A 38 -0.58 36.63 0.24
N GLU A 39 -0.60 36.57 1.57
CA GLU A 39 0.23 37.46 2.39
C GLU A 39 1.70 37.27 1.99
N ILE A 40 2.41 38.38 1.82
CA ILE A 40 3.84 38.35 1.50
C ILE A 40 4.57 38.25 2.84
N PRO A 41 5.38 37.19 3.06
CA PRO A 41 6.16 37.09 4.29
C PRO A 41 7.12 38.28 4.41
N GLY A 42 7.34 38.72 5.64
CA GLY A 42 8.47 39.59 5.95
C GLY A 42 9.77 38.80 5.75
N GLU A 43 10.80 39.44 5.19
CA GLU A 43 12.06 38.77 4.87
C GLU A 43 13.26 39.57 5.38
N PHE A 44 14.29 38.86 5.83
CA PHE A 44 15.62 39.42 6.07
C PHE A 44 16.70 38.35 5.92
N GLU A 45 17.95 38.78 5.79
CA GLU A 45 19.11 37.91 5.66
C GLU A 45 20.14 38.23 6.74
N LEU A 46 20.73 37.20 7.34
CA LEU A 46 21.82 37.34 8.30
C LEU A 46 23.16 37.46 7.57
N LYS A 47 24.18 38.01 8.25
CA LYS A 47 25.53 38.15 7.68
C LYS A 47 26.18 36.81 7.26
N ASN A 48 25.74 35.70 7.84
CA ASN A 48 26.21 34.36 7.51
C ASN A 48 25.50 33.74 6.29
N GLY A 49 24.52 34.42 5.68
CA GLY A 49 23.77 33.96 4.51
C GLY A 49 22.44 33.26 4.82
N LEU A 50 22.10 33.04 6.10
CA LEU A 50 20.80 32.49 6.46
C LEU A 50 19.67 33.45 6.06
N LYS A 51 18.77 32.96 5.19
CA LYS A 51 17.59 33.71 4.74
C LYS A 51 16.40 33.36 5.62
N VAL A 52 15.64 34.37 6.04
CA VAL A 52 14.53 34.18 6.98
C VAL A 52 13.25 34.72 6.37
N LEU A 53 12.19 33.92 6.44
CA LEU A 53 10.83 34.30 6.02
C LEU A 53 9.91 34.21 7.23
N ILE A 54 9.17 35.28 7.54
CA ILE A 54 8.25 35.33 8.68
C ILE A 54 6.83 35.62 8.17
N VAL A 55 5.88 34.76 8.54
CA VAL A 55 4.45 34.99 8.36
C VAL A 55 3.81 35.13 9.74
N GLU A 56 3.45 36.36 10.11
CA GLU A 56 2.74 36.66 11.34
C GLU A 56 1.30 36.13 11.24
N ASN A 57 0.86 35.39 12.25
CA ASN A 57 -0.52 34.94 12.35
C ASN A 57 -0.96 34.79 13.82
N HIS A 58 -1.65 35.81 14.31
CA HIS A 58 -2.13 35.91 15.70
C HIS A 58 -3.47 35.19 15.96
N LYS A 59 -3.97 34.36 15.02
CA LYS A 59 -5.26 33.66 15.21
C LYS A 59 -5.23 32.62 16.34
N LEU A 60 -4.08 32.00 16.57
CA LEU A 60 -3.89 30.96 17.60
C LEU A 60 -2.53 31.18 18.26
N PRO A 61 -2.40 30.98 19.59
CA PRO A 61 -1.16 31.21 20.34
C PRO A 61 -0.14 30.08 20.12
N ARG A 62 0.25 29.86 18.86
CA ARG A 62 1.19 28.83 18.43
C ARG A 62 2.16 29.37 17.39
N VAL A 63 3.35 28.78 17.34
CA VAL A 63 4.40 29.09 16.37
C VAL A 63 5.01 27.81 15.82
N SER A 64 5.48 27.88 14.58
CA SER A 64 6.25 26.85 13.91
C SER A 64 7.45 27.43 13.19
N TYR A 65 8.54 26.68 13.16
CA TYR A 65 9.83 26.99 12.56
C TYR A 65 10.21 25.84 11.63
N SER A 66 10.64 26.16 10.42
CA SER A 66 11.16 25.19 9.46
C SER A 66 12.48 25.72 8.91
N LEU A 67 13.57 25.07 9.30
CA LEU A 67 14.89 25.27 8.72
C LEU A 67 15.04 24.27 7.57
N THR A 68 15.40 24.76 6.39
CA THR A 68 15.65 23.95 5.20
C THR A 68 16.96 24.37 4.57
N ILE A 69 17.87 23.43 4.37
CA ILE A 69 19.16 23.62 3.70
C ILE A 69 18.98 23.11 2.27
N ASP A 70 18.88 24.03 1.31
CA ASP A 70 18.62 23.71 -0.10
C ASP A 70 19.88 23.26 -0.84
N ASN A 71 20.44 22.15 -0.39
CA ASN A 71 21.57 21.53 -1.03
C ASN A 71 21.16 20.76 -2.29
N GLN A 72 22.09 20.69 -3.25
CA GLN A 72 21.92 19.76 -4.37
C GLN A 72 21.92 18.31 -3.84
N PRO A 73 21.23 17.35 -4.51
CA PRO A 73 21.19 15.97 -4.08
C PRO A 73 22.59 15.37 -3.91
N ILE A 74 22.78 14.59 -2.85
CA ILE A 74 24.07 14.02 -2.43
C ILE A 74 23.97 12.50 -2.52
N THR A 75 25.02 11.86 -3.02
CA THR A 75 25.22 10.41 -2.97
C THR A 75 26.27 10.10 -1.92
N GLU A 76 25.99 9.14 -1.06
CA GLU A 76 26.83 8.77 0.09
C GLU A 76 27.70 7.53 -0.19
N GLY A 77 27.35 6.73 -1.19
CA GLY A 77 28.09 5.59 -1.69
C GLY A 77 28.16 4.43 -0.70
N ASP A 78 29.39 3.98 -0.41
CA ASP A 78 29.69 2.90 0.52
C ASP A 78 29.31 3.22 1.98
N LYS A 79 28.89 4.47 2.24
CA LYS A 79 28.47 5.01 3.54
C LYS A 79 27.05 5.58 3.50
N ALA A 80 26.20 5.07 2.60
CA ALA A 80 24.78 5.40 2.59
C ALA A 80 24.14 5.18 3.96
N GLY A 81 23.57 6.25 4.51
CA GLY A 81 23.03 6.31 5.86
C GLY A 81 23.72 7.35 6.76
N THR A 82 24.84 7.92 6.34
CA THR A 82 25.56 9.00 7.03
C THR A 82 24.65 10.20 7.27
N SER A 83 23.86 10.59 6.26
CA SER A 83 22.95 11.73 6.41
C SER A 83 21.77 11.41 7.35
N ALA A 84 21.25 10.18 7.32
CA ALA A 84 20.23 9.73 8.26
C ALA A 84 20.74 9.74 9.71
N MET A 85 21.97 9.25 9.92
CA MET A 85 22.63 9.30 11.24
C MET A 85 22.87 10.73 11.70
N LEU A 86 23.29 11.64 10.82
CA LEU A 86 23.41 13.05 11.17
C LEU A 86 22.08 13.62 11.69
N GLY A 87 20.99 13.40 10.95
CA GLY A 87 19.65 13.83 11.35
C GLY A 87 19.24 13.31 12.73
N ALA A 88 19.50 12.03 12.99
CA ALA A 88 19.22 11.41 14.28
C ALA A 88 20.07 12.02 15.42
N MET A 89 21.37 12.23 15.18
CA MET A 89 22.29 12.77 16.19
C MET A 89 22.05 14.24 16.50
N LEU A 90 21.57 15.06 15.55
CA LEU A 90 21.24 16.47 15.79
C LEU A 90 20.17 16.64 16.90
N GLY A 91 19.31 15.64 17.11
CA GLY A 91 18.27 15.65 18.15
C GLY A 91 18.70 15.12 19.52
N ASN A 92 19.94 14.63 19.68
CA ASN A 92 20.38 13.93 20.90
C ASN A 92 20.99 14.88 21.95
N GLY A 93 20.42 16.09 22.08
CA GLY A 93 20.95 17.17 22.91
C GLY A 93 22.06 17.95 22.22
N THR A 94 22.73 18.81 22.99
CA THR A 94 23.71 19.77 22.47
C THR A 94 24.99 19.70 23.29
N THR A 95 26.05 20.39 22.84
CA THR A 95 27.27 20.50 23.66
C THR A 95 27.03 21.25 24.98
N SER A 96 25.91 21.94 25.14
CA SER A 96 25.57 22.71 26.33
C SER A 96 24.42 22.11 27.16
N ILE A 97 23.59 21.24 26.58
CA ILE A 97 22.45 20.59 27.22
C ILE A 97 22.51 19.09 26.98
N ALA A 98 22.59 18.29 28.06
CA ALA A 98 22.57 16.84 27.95
C ALA A 98 21.25 16.32 27.32
N LYS A 99 21.31 15.17 26.64
CA LYS A 99 20.19 14.56 25.91
C LYS A 99 18.89 14.50 26.71
N ASP A 100 18.93 13.92 27.90
CA ASP A 100 17.73 13.71 28.71
C ASP A 100 17.10 15.04 29.15
N ALA A 101 17.92 15.98 29.63
CA ALA A 101 17.46 17.33 29.98
C ALA A 101 16.89 18.10 28.77
N PHE A 102 17.49 17.93 27.59
CA PHE A 102 17.00 18.55 26.35
C PHE A 102 15.62 18.01 25.97
N ASN A 103 15.44 16.69 26.02
CA ASN A 103 14.17 16.04 25.71
C ASN A 103 13.08 16.34 26.75
N GLU A 104 13.41 16.27 28.04
CA GLU A 104 12.50 16.63 29.14
C GLU A 104 12.03 18.09 29.03
N GLU A 105 12.91 19.00 28.63
CA GLU A 105 12.55 20.39 28.43
C GLU A 105 11.60 20.57 27.23
N ILE A 106 11.85 19.90 26.10
CA ILE A 106 10.94 19.92 24.94
C ILE A 106 9.55 19.44 25.35
N ASP A 107 9.48 18.34 26.11
CA ASP A 107 8.23 17.76 26.60
C ASP A 107 7.51 18.71 27.57
N PHE A 108 8.25 19.32 28.50
CA PHE A 108 7.72 20.30 29.44
C PHE A 108 7.10 21.52 28.74
N LEU A 109 7.73 21.98 27.65
CA LEU A 109 7.22 23.09 26.83
C LEU A 109 6.00 22.69 25.98
N GLY A 110 5.68 21.39 25.90
CA GLY A 110 4.70 20.85 24.94
C GLY A 110 5.10 21.12 23.49
N ALA A 111 6.41 21.20 23.23
CA ALA A 111 6.97 21.50 21.93
C ALA A 111 7.22 20.22 21.13
N ARG A 112 7.46 20.37 19.82
CA ARG A 112 7.95 19.30 18.96
C ARG A 112 9.15 19.82 18.20
N LEU A 113 10.30 19.17 18.34
CA LEU A 113 11.52 19.44 17.57
C LEU A 113 11.92 18.17 16.81
N ASN A 114 12.25 18.30 15.53
CA ASN A 114 12.74 17.21 14.69
C ASN A 114 13.88 17.73 13.84
N PHE A 115 14.87 16.89 13.57
CA PHE A 115 16.05 17.24 12.79
C PHE A 115 16.27 16.24 11.66
N SER A 116 16.86 16.71 10.57
CA SER A 116 17.29 15.92 9.42
C SER A 116 18.64 16.43 8.93
N SER A 117 19.30 15.70 8.04
CA SER A 117 20.57 16.13 7.44
C SER A 117 20.45 17.41 6.60
N ASP A 118 19.24 17.77 6.20
CA ASP A 118 18.92 18.92 5.37
C ASP A 118 18.10 19.99 6.11
N GLY A 119 17.93 19.89 7.43
CA GLY A 119 17.21 20.91 8.16
C GLY A 119 16.68 20.52 9.54
N ALA A 120 15.68 21.27 9.99
CA ALA A 120 15.03 21.06 11.27
C ALA A 120 13.61 21.64 11.26
N PHE A 121 12.73 21.07 12.07
CA PHE A 121 11.38 21.58 12.31
C PHE A 121 11.15 21.74 13.81
N ALA A 122 10.57 22.86 14.22
CA ALA A 122 10.15 23.09 15.60
C ALA A 122 8.73 23.68 15.66
N SER A 123 7.95 23.34 16.67
CA SER A 123 6.63 23.97 16.91
C SER A 123 6.22 23.91 18.37
N GLY A 124 5.36 24.84 18.79
CA GLY A 124 4.80 24.87 20.14
C GLY A 124 3.94 26.10 20.40
N LEU A 125 3.67 26.37 21.68
CA LEU A 125 2.89 27.54 22.12
C LEU A 125 3.73 28.82 22.03
N SER A 126 3.11 29.94 21.61
CA SER A 126 3.80 31.22 21.41
C SER A 126 4.47 31.77 22.67
N LYS A 127 3.93 31.48 23.87
CA LYS A 127 4.58 31.85 25.14
C LYS A 127 5.99 31.25 25.31
N TYR A 128 6.29 30.17 24.60
CA TYR A 128 7.60 29.49 24.62
C TYR A 128 8.40 29.71 23.33
N SER A 129 7.94 30.61 22.45
CA SER A 129 8.51 30.87 21.13
C SER A 129 10.03 31.10 21.16
N ASP A 130 10.51 31.96 22.06
CA ASP A 130 11.94 32.29 22.21
C ASP A 130 12.77 31.05 22.58
N ARG A 131 12.30 30.28 23.58
CA ARG A 131 13.02 29.11 24.09
C ARG A 131 13.04 27.96 23.07
N ILE A 132 11.93 27.75 22.35
CA ILE A 132 11.86 26.75 21.28
C ILE A 132 12.85 27.09 20.16
N LEU A 133 12.92 28.36 19.77
CA LEU A 133 13.86 28.83 18.74
C LEU A 133 15.32 28.68 19.21
N GLU A 134 15.59 28.97 20.48
CA GLU A 134 16.90 28.78 21.10
C GLU A 134 17.33 27.30 21.07
N LEU A 135 16.46 26.39 21.51
CA LEU A 135 16.73 24.94 21.52
C LEU A 135 16.98 24.41 20.10
N MET A 136 16.16 24.84 19.13
CA MET A 136 16.32 24.47 17.73
C MET A 136 17.67 24.96 17.17
N ALA A 137 18.04 26.21 17.45
CA ALA A 137 19.29 26.78 16.99
C ALA A 137 20.51 26.11 17.66
N ASP A 138 20.44 25.84 18.96
CA ASP A 138 21.56 25.22 19.69
C ASP A 138 21.80 23.79 19.21
N ALA A 139 20.76 22.99 19.01
CA ALA A 139 20.88 21.64 18.46
C ALA A 139 21.38 21.64 16.99
N ALA A 140 20.95 22.60 16.18
CA ALA A 140 21.39 22.73 14.80
C ALA A 140 22.85 23.20 14.66
N ILE A 141 23.38 24.00 15.59
CA ILE A 141 24.70 24.65 15.49
C ILE A 141 25.75 23.97 16.37
N ASN A 142 25.35 23.49 17.55
CA ASN A 142 26.21 22.89 18.56
C ASN A 142 25.78 21.44 18.90
N PRO A 143 25.66 20.54 17.90
CA PRO A 143 25.19 19.18 18.15
C PRO A 143 26.15 18.36 19.01
N LEU A 144 25.58 17.45 19.80
CA LEU A 144 26.34 16.51 20.61
C LEU A 144 26.77 15.29 19.79
N PHE A 145 27.96 15.34 19.18
CA PHE A 145 28.56 14.19 18.47
C PHE A 145 29.45 13.34 19.40
N ASN A 146 28.81 12.56 20.26
CA ASN A 146 29.47 11.60 21.15
C ASN A 146 29.40 10.16 20.61
N GLY A 147 30.34 9.31 21.03
CA GLY A 147 30.47 7.94 20.54
C GLY A 147 29.37 6.99 21.03
N GLU A 148 28.92 7.15 22.28
CA GLU A 148 27.88 6.29 22.85
C GLU A 148 26.55 6.44 22.10
N GLU A 149 26.13 7.68 21.86
CA GLU A 149 24.89 7.98 21.13
C GLU A 149 25.01 7.61 19.65
N PHE A 150 26.20 7.71 19.07
CA PHE A 150 26.44 7.23 17.71
C PHE A 150 26.19 5.73 17.57
N GLU A 151 26.75 4.91 18.47
CA GLU A 151 26.53 3.46 18.42
C GLU A 151 25.06 3.10 18.66
N LYS A 152 24.36 3.78 19.58
CA LYS A 152 22.90 3.59 19.78
C LYS A 152 22.10 3.90 18.51
N GLU A 153 22.41 5.01 17.83
CA GLU A 153 21.73 5.35 16.56
C GLU A 153 22.06 4.36 15.45
N LYS A 154 23.31 3.88 15.38
CA LYS A 154 23.73 2.84 14.43
C LYS A 154 22.96 1.54 14.65
N GLU A 155 22.87 1.06 15.89
CA GLU A 155 22.07 -0.11 16.26
C GLU A 155 20.59 0.07 15.89
N ARG A 156 20.00 1.23 16.19
CA ARG A 156 18.61 1.54 15.83
C ARG A 156 18.36 1.47 14.32
N VAL A 157 19.29 1.96 13.51
CA VAL A 157 19.20 1.87 12.04
C VAL A 157 19.28 0.39 11.60
N LEU A 158 20.20 -0.40 12.15
CA LEU A 158 20.33 -1.83 11.84
C LEU A 158 19.06 -2.62 12.21
N GLU A 159 18.48 -2.37 13.38
CA GLU A 159 17.21 -2.95 13.80
C GLU A 159 16.07 -2.54 12.86
N GLY A 160 16.03 -1.28 12.45
CA GLY A 160 15.06 -0.77 11.47
C GLY A 160 15.19 -1.46 10.11
N LEU A 161 16.40 -1.72 9.64
CA LEU A 161 16.65 -2.49 8.41
C LEU A 161 16.14 -3.93 8.54
N LYS A 162 16.41 -4.59 9.67
CA LYS A 162 15.94 -5.94 9.97
C LYS A 162 14.41 -6.02 10.03
N SER A 163 13.77 -5.04 10.67
CA SER A 163 12.30 -4.94 10.72
C SER A 163 11.69 -4.78 9.33
N ASN A 164 12.34 -4.00 8.46
CA ASN A 164 11.88 -3.76 7.10
C ASN A 164 12.19 -4.90 6.11
N GLU A 165 13.01 -5.88 6.48
CA GLU A 165 13.44 -6.96 5.58
C GLU A 165 12.28 -7.85 5.07
N LYS A 166 11.21 -7.96 5.87
CA LYS A 166 9.98 -8.69 5.55
C LYS A 166 8.85 -7.78 5.07
N SER A 167 9.07 -6.46 5.01
CA SER A 167 8.06 -5.50 4.56
C SER A 167 8.01 -5.42 3.03
N VAL A 168 6.91 -5.87 2.45
CA VAL A 168 6.67 -5.82 0.99
C VAL A 168 6.75 -4.38 0.47
N ASP A 169 6.16 -3.42 1.20
CA ASP A 169 6.14 -2.01 0.80
C ASP A 169 7.53 -1.36 0.89
N ALA A 170 8.32 -1.69 1.91
CA ALA A 170 9.69 -1.17 2.04
C ALA A 170 10.58 -1.67 0.90
N VAL A 171 10.47 -2.96 0.56
CA VAL A 171 11.18 -3.56 -0.58
C VAL A 171 10.71 -2.95 -1.91
N ALA A 172 9.41 -2.78 -2.11
CA ALA A 172 8.87 -2.15 -3.32
C ALA A 172 9.36 -0.71 -3.49
N GLY A 173 9.38 0.08 -2.42
CA GLY A 173 9.90 1.44 -2.42
C GLY A 173 11.40 1.49 -2.77
N ARG A 174 12.21 0.62 -2.15
CA ARG A 174 13.66 0.51 -2.40
C ARG A 174 13.94 0.11 -3.84
N VAL A 175 13.43 -1.04 -4.27
CA VAL A 175 13.68 -1.60 -5.60
C VAL A 175 13.13 -0.69 -6.69
N GLY A 176 11.93 -0.15 -6.51
CA GLY A 176 11.35 0.78 -7.48
C GLY A 176 12.18 2.04 -7.67
N SER A 177 12.75 2.61 -6.61
CA SER A 177 13.65 3.76 -6.69
C SER A 177 15.01 3.39 -7.29
N ALA A 178 15.60 2.27 -6.87
CA ALA A 178 16.87 1.76 -7.38
C ALA A 178 16.82 1.47 -8.89
N LEU A 179 15.75 0.84 -9.38
CA LEU A 179 15.59 0.53 -10.81
C LEU A 179 15.19 1.76 -11.64
N SER A 180 14.45 2.70 -11.04
CA SER A 180 14.10 3.96 -11.73
C SER A 180 15.32 4.85 -11.89
N TYR A 181 16.03 5.15 -10.81
CA TYR A 181 17.11 6.16 -10.85
C TYR A 181 18.51 5.55 -10.99
N GLY A 182 18.70 4.29 -10.62
CA GLY A 182 20.00 3.64 -10.48
C GLY A 182 20.56 3.78 -9.07
N VAL A 183 21.20 2.73 -8.55
CA VAL A 183 21.73 2.68 -7.17
C VAL A 183 22.83 3.72 -6.87
N LYS A 184 23.45 4.28 -7.92
CA LYS A 184 24.45 5.34 -7.79
C LYS A 184 23.84 6.75 -7.78
N HIS A 185 22.56 6.88 -8.12
CA HIS A 185 21.87 8.16 -8.16
C HIS A 185 21.33 8.50 -6.75
N PRO A 186 21.38 9.76 -6.27
CA PRO A 186 20.88 10.14 -4.93
C PRO A 186 19.46 9.64 -4.61
N TYR A 187 18.57 9.63 -5.60
CA TYR A 187 17.19 9.14 -5.45
C TYR A 187 17.01 7.62 -5.60
N GLY A 188 18.03 6.87 -6.03
CA GLY A 188 18.02 5.42 -6.15
C GLY A 188 18.96 4.70 -5.18
N GLU A 189 19.84 5.44 -4.52
CA GLU A 189 20.65 4.96 -3.40
C GLU A 189 19.77 4.56 -2.21
N PHE A 190 20.22 3.57 -1.45
CA PHE A 190 19.53 3.10 -0.26
C PHE A 190 20.53 2.62 0.80
N ILE A 191 20.07 2.63 2.05
CA ILE A 191 20.82 2.15 3.20
C ILE A 191 20.77 0.62 3.24
N SER A 192 21.92 -0.02 3.48
CA SER A 192 22.05 -1.45 3.76
C SER A 192 22.82 -1.67 5.06
N GLU A 193 22.81 -2.90 5.58
CA GLU A 193 23.63 -3.27 6.72
C GLU A 193 25.12 -3.03 6.45
N GLU A 194 25.57 -3.33 5.24
CA GLU A 194 26.95 -3.07 4.80
C GLU A 194 27.30 -1.58 4.85
N THR A 195 26.46 -0.72 4.27
CA THR A 195 26.74 0.73 4.24
C THR A 195 26.70 1.34 5.64
N VAL A 196 25.81 0.86 6.51
CA VAL A 196 25.72 1.29 7.91
C VAL A 196 26.96 0.88 8.70
N ASN A 197 27.44 -0.35 8.50
CA ASN A 197 28.64 -0.84 9.17
C ASN A 197 29.89 -0.07 8.78
N ASN A 198 29.96 0.46 7.56
CA ASN A 198 31.05 1.32 7.07
C ASN A 198 31.05 2.75 7.62
N ILE A 199 30.00 3.16 8.33
CA ILE A 199 29.92 4.52 8.90
C ILE A 199 30.58 4.53 10.28
N ASP A 200 31.41 5.54 10.47
CA ASP A 200 31.96 5.97 11.76
C ASP A 200 31.51 7.41 12.12
N LEU A 201 31.74 7.81 13.36
CA LEU A 201 31.38 9.13 13.87
C LEU A 201 32.10 10.28 13.14
N ASN A 202 33.30 10.05 12.60
CA ASN A 202 34.02 11.07 11.84
C ASN A 202 33.36 11.33 10.48
N ASN A 203 32.76 10.32 9.86
CA ASN A 203 31.96 10.50 8.65
C ASN A 203 30.76 11.41 8.90
N VAL A 204 30.05 11.23 10.01
CA VAL A 204 28.93 12.10 10.42
C VAL A 204 29.40 13.54 10.64
N ARG A 205 30.50 13.73 11.37
CA ARG A 205 31.09 15.06 11.60
C ARG A 205 31.51 15.73 10.29
N ALA A 206 32.14 14.98 9.39
CA ALA A 206 32.56 15.49 8.08
C ALA A 206 31.35 15.87 7.22
N PHE A 207 30.28 15.06 7.25
CA PHE A 207 29.03 15.36 6.54
C PHE A 207 28.39 16.64 7.08
N TYR A 208 28.29 16.78 8.41
CA TYR A 208 27.78 17.99 9.06
C TYR A 208 28.57 19.24 8.64
N GLN A 209 29.90 19.21 8.79
CA GLN A 209 30.77 20.35 8.46
C GLN A 209 30.66 20.76 6.99
N LYS A 210 30.50 19.79 6.09
CA LYS A 210 30.46 20.05 4.65
C LYS A 210 29.08 20.53 4.18
N TYR A 211 28.01 19.91 4.67
CA TYR A 211 26.68 20.06 4.09
C TYR A 211 25.67 20.79 4.98
N PHE A 212 25.85 20.79 6.31
CA PHE A 212 24.93 21.45 7.23
C PHE A 212 25.43 22.86 7.60
N ASN A 213 25.23 23.82 6.70
CA ASN A 213 25.74 25.19 6.83
C ASN A 213 24.73 26.23 6.32
N PRO A 214 24.87 27.53 6.68
CA PRO A 214 23.86 28.54 6.39
C PRO A 214 23.83 29.04 4.94
N ASN A 215 24.75 28.60 4.07
CA ASN A 215 24.94 29.20 2.73
C ASN A 215 23.68 29.11 1.86
N ASN A 216 23.00 27.98 1.92
CA ASN A 216 21.77 27.71 1.18
C ASN A 216 20.58 27.46 2.13
N ALA A 217 20.64 27.99 3.34
CA ALA A 217 19.64 27.76 4.37
C ALA A 217 18.52 28.80 4.37
N TYR A 218 17.30 28.33 4.59
CA TYR A 218 16.08 29.12 4.74
C TYR A 218 15.41 28.76 6.06
N LEU A 219 15.17 29.75 6.91
CA LEU A 219 14.36 29.62 8.13
C LEU A 219 12.99 30.24 7.90
N VAL A 220 11.96 29.42 7.89
CA VAL A 220 10.57 29.82 7.73
C VAL A 220 9.88 29.80 9.09
N ILE A 221 9.34 30.94 9.51
CA ILE A 221 8.69 31.13 10.82
C ILE A 221 7.26 31.54 10.60
N VAL A 222 6.33 30.83 11.23
CA VAL A 222 4.89 31.02 11.02
C VAL A 222 4.15 30.89 12.34
N GLY A 223 3.39 31.91 12.73
CA GLY A 223 2.54 31.84 13.92
C GLY A 223 2.33 33.16 14.64
N ASP A 224 1.83 33.09 15.86
CA ASP A 224 1.57 34.26 16.72
C ASP A 224 2.90 34.78 17.28
N VAL A 225 3.56 35.65 16.49
CA VAL A 225 4.87 36.27 16.74
C VAL A 225 4.94 37.65 16.08
N ASP A 226 5.77 38.55 16.61
CA ASP A 226 6.09 39.84 15.98
C ASP A 226 7.41 39.78 15.20
N PHE A 227 7.42 40.30 13.97
CA PHE A 227 8.58 40.31 13.08
C PHE A 227 9.83 40.85 13.75
N LYS A 228 9.76 42.05 14.35
CA LYS A 228 10.92 42.71 14.98
C LYS A 228 11.46 41.95 16.18
N THR A 229 10.60 41.25 16.92
CA THR A 229 11.00 40.45 18.08
C THR A 229 11.74 39.21 17.61
N VAL A 230 11.15 38.47 16.68
CA VAL A 230 11.75 37.25 16.13
C VAL A 230 13.02 37.56 15.35
N GLU A 231 13.07 38.65 14.59
CA GLU A 231 14.29 39.08 13.90
C GLU A 231 15.48 39.22 14.86
N LYS A 232 15.26 39.82 16.04
CA LYS A 232 16.30 39.94 17.08
C LYS A 232 16.68 38.57 17.65
N GLN A 233 15.72 37.69 17.89
CA GLN A 233 15.97 36.34 18.42
C GLN A 233 16.75 35.47 17.43
N VAL A 234 16.35 35.46 16.16
CA VAL A 234 17.08 34.73 15.11
C VAL A 234 18.50 35.27 14.97
N LYS A 235 18.69 36.60 14.94
CA LYS A 235 20.03 37.20 14.93
C LYS A 235 20.83 36.84 16.18
N LYS A 236 20.20 36.71 17.35
CA LYS A 236 20.88 36.32 18.61
C LYS A 236 21.37 34.87 18.55
N TYR A 237 20.52 33.94 18.14
CA TYR A 237 20.79 32.49 18.22
C TYR A 237 21.59 31.96 17.04
N PHE A 238 21.37 32.47 15.83
CA PHE A 238 22.08 32.00 14.63
C PHE A 238 23.36 32.77 14.29
N LYS A 239 23.75 33.82 15.06
CA LYS A 239 24.96 34.61 14.75
C LYS A 239 26.27 33.82 14.76
N LYS A 240 26.33 32.70 15.50
CA LYS A 240 27.52 31.84 15.61
C LYS A 240 27.52 30.71 14.58
N TRP A 241 26.50 30.62 13.73
CA TRP A 241 26.50 29.63 12.66
C TRP A 241 27.36 30.16 11.52
N ASP A 242 28.61 29.70 11.48
CA ASP A 242 29.59 30.19 10.51
C ASP A 242 29.22 29.79 9.08
N LYS A 243 29.55 30.67 8.13
CA LYS A 243 29.37 30.40 6.71
C LYS A 243 30.26 29.21 6.31
N GLY A 244 29.69 28.23 5.63
CA GLY A 244 30.42 27.07 5.13
C GLY A 244 31.15 27.33 3.83
N ILE A 245 31.87 26.33 3.34
CA ILE A 245 32.43 26.33 1.98
C ILE A 245 31.29 26.00 1.02
N ASP A 246 31.12 26.82 -0.02
CA ASP A 246 30.18 26.51 -1.10
C ASP A 246 30.58 25.20 -1.77
N PHE A 247 29.61 24.31 -1.97
CA PHE A 247 29.82 23.05 -2.67
C PHE A 247 28.82 22.89 -3.79
N SER A 248 29.24 22.16 -4.82
CA SER A 248 28.37 21.68 -5.89
C SER A 248 28.52 20.17 -5.98
N THR A 249 27.41 19.47 -6.21
CA THR A 249 27.43 18.04 -6.54
C THR A 249 27.35 17.87 -8.04
N ASN A 250 28.00 16.83 -8.55
CA ASN A 250 27.78 16.42 -9.94
C ASN A 250 26.42 15.74 -9.99
N LEU A 251 25.46 16.35 -10.68
CA LEU A 251 24.15 15.74 -10.88
C LEU A 251 24.31 14.46 -11.70
N ILE A 252 24.04 13.33 -11.06
CA ILE A 252 24.08 12.02 -11.70
C ILE A 252 22.83 11.91 -12.57
N THR A 253 22.99 11.49 -13.82
CA THR A 253 21.82 11.25 -14.69
C THR A 253 21.10 9.99 -14.19
N PRO A 254 19.77 10.01 -14.03
CA PRO A 254 19.04 8.81 -13.63
C PRO A 254 19.11 7.75 -14.73
N SER A 255 18.90 6.49 -14.35
CA SER A 255 18.78 5.40 -15.33
C SER A 255 17.74 5.75 -16.40
N PRO A 256 17.99 5.46 -17.69
CA PRO A 256 17.02 5.73 -18.72
C PRO A 256 15.77 4.86 -18.52
N ASN A 257 14.64 5.34 -19.04
CA ASN A 257 13.45 4.49 -19.16
C ASN A 257 13.76 3.28 -20.05
N VAL A 258 13.07 2.18 -19.76
CA VAL A 258 13.22 0.94 -20.52
C VAL A 258 12.73 1.10 -21.96
N ALA A 259 13.37 0.40 -22.90
CA ALA A 259 13.03 0.48 -24.32
C ALA A 259 11.60 -0.03 -24.61
N ASN A 260 11.20 -1.08 -23.90
CA ASN A 260 9.85 -1.63 -23.93
C ASN A 260 9.38 -1.93 -22.51
N THR A 261 8.08 -1.87 -22.27
CA THR A 261 7.50 -2.20 -20.97
C THR A 261 7.84 -3.61 -20.54
N GLN A 262 8.26 -3.74 -19.28
CA GLN A 262 8.71 -4.97 -18.66
C GLN A 262 8.20 -5.05 -17.22
N ILE A 263 8.07 -6.27 -16.71
CA ILE A 263 7.85 -6.55 -15.29
C ILE A 263 9.20 -6.75 -14.62
N ASP A 264 9.43 -6.03 -13.53
CA ASP A 264 10.58 -6.19 -12.64
C ASP A 264 10.05 -6.81 -11.33
N PHE A 265 10.22 -8.12 -11.18
CA PHE A 265 9.61 -8.92 -10.11
C PHE A 265 10.59 -9.18 -8.96
N VAL A 266 10.10 -9.06 -7.72
CA VAL A 266 10.81 -9.44 -6.49
C VAL A 266 9.95 -10.42 -5.71
N ASP A 267 10.51 -11.59 -5.43
CA ASP A 267 9.83 -12.61 -4.64
C ASP A 267 9.85 -12.28 -3.15
N MET A 268 8.66 -12.26 -2.55
CA MET A 268 8.44 -12.13 -1.11
C MET A 268 7.45 -13.22 -0.69
N PRO A 269 7.93 -14.40 -0.26
CA PRO A 269 7.08 -15.54 0.11
C PRO A 269 6.04 -15.23 1.20
N ASN A 270 6.30 -14.22 2.04
CA ASN A 270 5.40 -13.76 3.10
C ASN A 270 4.35 -12.73 2.63
N ALA A 271 4.30 -12.40 1.34
CA ALA A 271 3.38 -11.40 0.81
C ALA A 271 1.96 -11.97 0.65
N VAL A 272 1.03 -11.50 1.49
CA VAL A 272 -0.41 -11.79 1.37
C VAL A 272 -1.11 -10.94 0.29
N GLN A 273 -0.45 -9.85 -0.11
CA GLN A 273 -0.85 -8.96 -1.19
C GLN A 273 0.38 -8.61 -2.04
N SER A 274 0.17 -8.44 -3.33
CA SER A 274 1.18 -7.95 -4.25
C SER A 274 1.14 -6.43 -4.31
N ASN A 275 2.29 -5.78 -4.10
CA ASN A 275 2.47 -4.38 -4.40
C ASN A 275 2.82 -4.26 -5.89
N VAL A 276 2.00 -3.51 -6.63
CA VAL A 276 2.14 -3.31 -8.08
C VAL A 276 2.34 -1.82 -8.33
N ALA A 277 3.45 -1.45 -8.98
CA ALA A 277 3.75 -0.08 -9.33
C ALA A 277 4.26 0.02 -10.78
N LEU A 278 3.50 0.68 -11.64
CA LEU A 278 3.95 1.07 -12.96
C LEU A 278 4.62 2.44 -12.89
N THR A 279 5.87 2.53 -13.33
CA THR A 279 6.70 3.73 -13.20
C THR A 279 7.48 4.05 -14.46
N ASN A 280 7.65 5.35 -14.74
CA ASN A 280 8.62 5.85 -15.70
C ASN A 280 9.22 7.16 -15.19
N ASN A 281 10.50 7.38 -15.47
CA ASN A 281 11.16 8.65 -15.19
C ASN A 281 10.57 9.75 -16.07
N VAL A 282 10.48 10.95 -15.49
CA VAL A 282 9.98 12.16 -16.13
C VAL A 282 10.91 13.33 -15.83
N VAL A 283 11.00 14.25 -16.79
CA VAL A 283 11.67 15.54 -16.63
C VAL A 283 10.57 16.59 -16.68
N LEU A 284 10.20 17.11 -15.50
CA LEU A 284 9.18 18.12 -15.34
C LEU A 284 9.62 19.09 -14.24
N GLU A 285 9.67 20.36 -14.57
CA GLU A 285 9.92 21.44 -13.63
C GLU A 285 8.63 22.18 -13.31
N MET A 286 8.57 22.85 -12.15
CA MET A 286 7.42 23.68 -11.80
C MET A 286 7.24 24.88 -12.73
N ASN A 287 8.32 25.34 -13.37
CA ASN A 287 8.28 26.45 -14.33
C ASN A 287 7.96 26.00 -15.76
N ASP A 288 7.81 24.70 -16.00
CA ASP A 288 7.46 24.21 -17.32
C ASP A 288 6.05 24.64 -17.72
N PRO A 289 5.81 24.97 -19.01
CA PRO A 289 4.48 25.33 -19.48
C PRO A 289 3.45 24.20 -19.28
N ASP A 290 3.92 22.95 -19.22
CA ASP A 290 3.08 21.76 -19.06
C ASP A 290 2.67 21.50 -17.62
N TYR A 291 3.30 22.12 -16.63
CA TYR A 291 3.14 21.78 -15.21
C TYR A 291 1.68 21.72 -14.75
N HIS A 292 0.89 22.75 -15.06
CA HIS A 292 -0.52 22.84 -14.65
C HIS A 292 -1.40 21.80 -15.34
N ALA A 293 -1.17 21.54 -16.63
CA ALA A 293 -1.88 20.51 -17.39
C ALA A 293 -1.56 19.11 -16.86
N VAL A 294 -0.29 18.83 -16.53
CA VAL A 294 0.14 17.55 -15.95
C VAL A 294 -0.53 17.27 -14.61
N LEU A 295 -0.67 18.28 -13.75
CA LEU A 295 -1.37 18.12 -12.47
C LEU A 295 -2.83 17.69 -12.66
N ILE A 296 -3.52 18.27 -13.65
CA ILE A 296 -4.91 17.94 -13.97
C ILE A 296 -5.00 16.56 -14.63
N ALA A 297 -4.10 16.23 -15.57
CA ALA A 297 -4.04 14.90 -16.16
C ALA A 297 -3.81 13.81 -15.08
N ASN A 298 -2.87 14.03 -14.15
CA ASN A 298 -2.66 13.11 -13.04
C ASN A 298 -3.88 13.04 -12.11
N LYS A 299 -4.58 14.16 -11.87
CA LYS A 299 -5.81 14.18 -11.05
C LYS A 299 -6.89 13.28 -11.63
N ILE A 300 -7.07 13.29 -12.95
CA ILE A 300 -8.02 12.45 -13.68
C ILE A 300 -7.59 10.98 -13.66
N LEU A 301 -6.30 10.71 -13.90
CA LEU A 301 -5.79 9.34 -14.00
C LEU A 301 -5.82 8.59 -12.66
N GLY A 302 -5.27 9.18 -11.59
CA GLY A 302 -5.11 8.50 -10.31
C GLY A 302 -4.95 9.41 -9.08
N GLY A 303 -5.03 10.74 -9.22
CA GLY A 303 -4.83 11.69 -8.13
C GLY A 303 -6.10 12.00 -7.29
N GLY A 304 -7.20 11.30 -7.54
CA GLY A 304 -8.49 11.50 -6.88
C GLY A 304 -9.25 10.18 -6.68
N PHE A 305 -10.26 10.20 -5.81
CA PHE A 305 -11.08 9.01 -5.54
C PHE A 305 -11.91 8.58 -6.76
N ASN A 306 -12.45 9.54 -7.53
CA ASN A 306 -13.18 9.28 -8.77
C ASN A 306 -12.25 9.21 -10.01
N SER A 307 -10.98 8.86 -9.82
CA SER A 307 -10.00 8.75 -10.90
C SER A 307 -10.16 7.45 -11.69
N TYR A 308 -9.64 7.41 -12.92
CA TYR A 308 -9.74 6.23 -13.79
C TYR A 308 -9.20 4.96 -13.13
N LEU A 309 -7.99 5.02 -12.54
CA LEU A 309 -7.39 3.89 -11.86
C LEU A 309 -8.23 3.40 -10.67
N ASN A 310 -8.70 4.33 -9.83
CA ASN A 310 -9.45 3.95 -8.64
C ASN A 310 -10.85 3.44 -8.99
N MET A 311 -11.56 4.07 -9.92
CA MET A 311 -12.87 3.60 -10.39
C MET A 311 -12.79 2.20 -11.01
N ASN A 312 -11.72 1.89 -11.74
CA ASN A 312 -11.53 0.57 -12.34
C ASN A 312 -11.13 -0.48 -11.28
N LEU A 313 -10.01 -0.27 -10.59
CA LEU A 313 -9.43 -1.32 -9.74
C LEU A 313 -10.17 -1.49 -8.39
N ARG A 314 -10.72 -0.41 -7.84
CA ARG A 314 -11.45 -0.42 -6.56
C ARG A 314 -12.95 -0.58 -6.78
N GLU A 315 -13.60 0.35 -7.47
CA GLU A 315 -15.08 0.37 -7.54
C GLU A 315 -15.64 -0.74 -8.42
N ALA A 316 -15.11 -0.90 -9.64
CA ALA A 316 -15.64 -1.88 -10.58
C ALA A 316 -15.25 -3.32 -10.22
N ASN A 317 -14.02 -3.52 -9.71
CA ASN A 317 -13.44 -4.85 -9.53
C ASN A 317 -13.24 -5.28 -8.06
N GLY A 318 -13.19 -4.36 -7.09
CA GLY A 318 -12.98 -4.70 -5.68
C GLY A 318 -11.62 -5.38 -5.39
N TRP A 319 -10.60 -5.13 -6.21
CA TRP A 319 -9.29 -5.79 -6.09
C TRP A 319 -8.37 -5.14 -5.05
N THR A 320 -8.54 -3.84 -4.84
CA THR A 320 -7.73 -3.03 -3.93
C THR A 320 -8.59 -2.17 -3.01
N TYR A 321 -8.01 -1.74 -1.89
CA TYR A 321 -8.55 -0.65 -1.08
C TYR A 321 -8.49 0.71 -1.81
N GLY A 322 -7.51 0.90 -2.70
CA GLY A 322 -7.43 2.07 -3.56
C GLY A 322 -6.19 2.08 -4.46
N ALA A 323 -6.38 2.57 -5.67
CA ALA A 323 -5.29 2.78 -6.64
C ALA A 323 -5.02 4.27 -6.82
N ARG A 324 -3.76 4.64 -6.94
CA ARG A 324 -3.35 6.05 -7.02
C ARG A 324 -2.31 6.28 -8.10
N SER A 325 -2.21 7.51 -8.57
CA SER A 325 -1.08 7.96 -9.38
C SER A 325 -0.50 9.27 -8.87
N SER A 326 0.81 9.42 -9.08
CA SER A 326 1.55 10.63 -8.78
C SER A 326 2.57 10.89 -9.88
N ILE A 327 2.89 12.16 -10.08
CA ILE A 327 3.99 12.60 -10.93
C ILE A 327 4.74 13.68 -10.19
N GLY A 328 6.05 13.51 -10.06
CA GLY A 328 6.90 14.47 -9.38
C GLY A 328 7.44 15.55 -10.32
N THR A 329 8.01 16.58 -9.71
CA THR A 329 8.78 17.64 -10.38
C THR A 329 10.17 17.73 -9.76
N SER A 330 11.17 18.13 -10.54
CA SER A 330 12.54 18.25 -10.03
C SER A 330 13.33 19.34 -10.73
N ARG A 331 14.02 20.18 -9.95
CA ARG A 331 15.01 21.16 -10.43
C ARG A 331 16.37 20.51 -10.77
N TYR A 332 16.50 19.22 -10.48
CA TYR A 332 17.74 18.47 -10.60
C TYR A 332 17.65 17.38 -11.68
N GLY A 333 16.69 17.50 -12.60
CA GLY A 333 16.59 16.68 -13.80
C GLY A 333 16.04 15.26 -13.62
N ALA A 334 15.69 14.84 -12.40
CA ALA A 334 15.19 13.50 -12.12
C ALA A 334 13.89 13.53 -11.30
N SER A 335 12.82 12.95 -11.85
CA SER A 335 11.60 12.61 -11.13
C SER A 335 10.93 11.40 -11.77
N ARG A 336 9.81 10.93 -11.22
CA ARG A 336 9.05 9.80 -11.78
C ARG A 336 7.55 10.04 -11.79
N PHE A 337 6.90 9.49 -12.80
CA PHE A 337 5.49 9.13 -12.75
C PHE A 337 5.36 7.74 -12.14
N SER A 338 4.37 7.54 -11.27
CA SER A 338 4.05 6.23 -10.71
C SER A 338 2.54 6.07 -10.56
N ALA A 339 2.00 4.97 -11.07
CA ALA A 339 0.66 4.47 -10.78
C ALA A 339 0.81 3.19 -9.96
N SER A 340 0.25 3.15 -8.75
CA SER A 340 0.47 2.05 -7.82
C SER A 340 -0.75 1.66 -7.01
N THR A 341 -0.74 0.40 -6.56
CA THR A 341 -1.77 -0.22 -5.75
C THR A 341 -1.23 -1.46 -5.04
N ALA A 342 -1.88 -1.86 -3.95
CA ALA A 342 -1.72 -3.19 -3.36
C ALA A 342 -2.98 -4.02 -3.62
N VAL A 343 -2.81 -5.26 -4.09
CA VAL A 343 -3.90 -6.15 -4.48
C VAL A 343 -3.68 -7.56 -3.96
N ARG A 344 -4.76 -8.36 -3.87
CA ARG A 344 -4.64 -9.79 -3.58
C ARG A 344 -3.83 -10.50 -4.67
N ASN A 345 -3.02 -11.49 -4.29
CA ASN A 345 -2.10 -12.17 -5.22
C ASN A 345 -2.80 -12.72 -6.47
N MET A 346 -4.02 -13.27 -6.32
CA MET A 346 -4.78 -13.87 -7.42
C MET A 346 -5.23 -12.90 -8.53
N VAL A 347 -5.11 -11.58 -8.33
CA VAL A 347 -5.50 -10.55 -9.33
C VAL A 347 -4.32 -9.66 -9.75
N THR A 348 -3.09 -10.07 -9.44
CA THR A 348 -1.88 -9.27 -9.73
C THR A 348 -1.67 -9.07 -11.23
N ASP A 349 -1.84 -10.11 -12.04
CA ASP A 349 -1.78 -10.07 -13.50
C ASP A 349 -2.87 -9.17 -14.11
N SER A 350 -4.11 -9.34 -13.67
CA SER A 350 -5.25 -8.55 -14.11
C SER A 350 -5.08 -7.06 -13.75
N THR A 351 -4.51 -6.78 -12.59
CA THR A 351 -4.18 -5.42 -12.14
C THR A 351 -3.16 -4.74 -13.05
N VAL A 352 -2.15 -5.48 -13.52
CA VAL A 352 -1.16 -4.98 -14.48
C VAL A 352 -1.84 -4.55 -15.77
N ILE A 353 -2.68 -5.42 -16.33
CA ILE A 353 -3.37 -5.16 -17.60
C ILE A 353 -4.34 -3.97 -17.49
N GLU A 354 -5.17 -3.94 -16.45
CA GLU A 354 -6.15 -2.86 -16.26
C GLU A 354 -5.47 -1.51 -15.93
N THR A 355 -4.34 -1.51 -15.21
CA THR A 355 -3.54 -0.29 -15.00
C THR A 355 -2.98 0.25 -16.32
N LEU A 356 -2.40 -0.62 -17.15
CA LEU A 356 -1.90 -0.24 -18.49
C LEU A 356 -3.03 0.29 -19.38
N LYS A 357 -4.20 -0.33 -19.31
CA LYS A 357 -5.40 0.09 -20.06
C LYS A 357 -5.84 1.50 -19.67
N GLU A 358 -5.96 1.84 -18.39
CA GLU A 358 -6.37 3.21 -18.00
C GLU A 358 -5.32 4.27 -18.36
N ILE A 359 -4.02 3.92 -18.32
CA ILE A 359 -2.97 4.84 -18.78
C ILE A 359 -3.05 5.03 -20.31
N LYS A 360 -3.29 3.96 -21.07
CA LYS A 360 -3.52 4.07 -22.53
C LYS A 360 -4.79 4.84 -22.86
N ARG A 361 -5.84 4.67 -22.06
CA ARG A 361 -7.11 5.38 -22.22
C ARG A 361 -6.93 6.89 -22.16
N ILE A 362 -6.31 7.43 -21.11
CA ILE A 362 -6.11 8.89 -20.99
C ILE A 362 -5.18 9.47 -22.08
N LYS A 363 -4.35 8.64 -22.72
CA LYS A 363 -3.52 9.03 -23.87
C LYS A 363 -4.31 9.06 -25.18
N ASN A 364 -5.15 8.04 -25.41
CA ASN A 364 -5.75 7.78 -26.72
C ASN A 364 -7.16 8.37 -26.86
N GLU A 365 -7.88 8.50 -25.75
CA GLU A 365 -9.24 9.02 -25.71
C GLU A 365 -9.27 10.41 -25.08
N PRO A 366 -9.92 11.39 -25.71
CA PRO A 366 -10.19 12.67 -25.07
C PRO A 366 -10.98 12.47 -23.77
N VAL A 367 -10.51 13.07 -22.68
CA VAL A 367 -11.25 13.04 -21.41
C VAL A 367 -12.59 13.77 -21.58
N THR A 368 -13.63 13.28 -20.90
CA THR A 368 -14.94 13.94 -20.96
C THR A 368 -14.87 15.35 -20.35
N ALA A 369 -15.69 16.27 -20.87
CA ALA A 369 -15.78 17.63 -20.32
C ALA A 369 -16.15 17.61 -18.82
N GLU A 370 -16.98 16.66 -18.41
CA GLU A 370 -17.35 16.45 -17.01
C GLU A 370 -16.16 15.98 -16.16
N ALA A 371 -15.37 15.01 -16.62
CA ALA A 371 -14.18 14.55 -15.90
C ALA A 371 -13.16 15.69 -15.72
N LEU A 372 -12.95 16.50 -16.76
CA LEU A 372 -12.10 17.69 -16.68
C LEU A 372 -12.65 18.74 -15.70
N ALA A 373 -13.95 19.04 -15.77
CA ALA A 373 -14.60 19.99 -14.86
C ALA A 373 -14.50 19.52 -13.40
N ASN A 374 -14.75 18.24 -13.13
CA ASN A 374 -14.65 17.65 -11.80
C ASN A 374 -13.21 17.68 -11.28
N ALA A 375 -12.23 17.35 -12.12
CA ALA A 375 -10.81 17.42 -11.75
C ALA A 375 -10.38 18.85 -11.41
N LYS A 376 -10.77 19.84 -12.21
CA LYS A 376 -10.52 21.27 -11.94
C LYS A 376 -11.17 21.71 -10.64
N ALA A 377 -12.47 21.43 -10.46
CA ALA A 377 -13.20 21.80 -9.25
C ALA A 377 -12.59 21.19 -8.00
N LYS A 378 -12.21 19.90 -8.05
CA LYS A 378 -11.54 19.23 -6.94
C LYS A 378 -10.17 19.84 -6.66
N TYR A 379 -9.39 20.12 -7.70
CA TYR A 379 -8.07 20.72 -7.53
C TYR A 379 -8.17 22.13 -6.92
N VAL A 380 -9.09 22.97 -7.41
CA VAL A 380 -9.38 24.30 -6.86
C VAL A 380 -9.78 24.20 -5.40
N GLY A 381 -10.69 23.29 -5.05
CA GLY A 381 -11.09 23.05 -3.66
C GLY A 381 -9.91 22.63 -2.76
N ASP A 382 -9.09 21.69 -3.22
CA ASP A 382 -7.89 21.22 -2.51
C ASP A 382 -6.88 22.36 -2.29
N PHE A 383 -6.72 23.23 -3.29
CA PHE A 383 -5.84 24.39 -3.20
C PHE A 383 -6.35 25.44 -2.21
N VAL A 384 -7.65 25.77 -2.24
CA VAL A 384 -8.25 26.74 -1.32
C VAL A 384 -8.19 26.25 0.11
N LEU A 385 -8.53 24.99 0.37
CA LEU A 385 -8.42 24.39 1.70
C LEU A 385 -6.97 24.40 2.22
N ALA A 386 -5.98 24.17 1.35
CA ALA A 386 -4.58 24.22 1.75
C ALA A 386 -4.15 25.63 2.21
N LEU A 387 -4.75 26.70 1.68
CA LEU A 387 -4.46 28.09 2.05
C LEU A 387 -4.99 28.49 3.43
N GLU A 388 -5.87 27.70 4.04
CA GLU A 388 -6.29 27.92 5.43
C GLU A 388 -5.11 27.77 6.42
N SER A 389 -4.06 27.05 6.01
CA SER A 389 -2.81 26.93 6.77
C SER A 389 -1.82 28.02 6.37
N PRO A 390 -1.40 28.90 7.30
CA PRO A 390 -0.38 29.91 7.01
C PRO A 390 1.00 29.29 6.68
N GLN A 391 1.27 28.07 7.14
CA GLN A 391 2.47 27.32 6.75
C GLN A 391 2.51 27.05 5.24
N THR A 392 1.35 26.91 4.59
CA THR A 392 1.25 26.76 3.12
C THR A 392 1.72 28.04 2.42
N ILE A 393 1.33 29.22 2.92
CA ILE A 393 1.72 30.52 2.33
C ILE A 393 3.24 30.68 2.36
N ALA A 394 3.85 30.41 3.51
CA ALA A 394 5.30 30.50 3.67
C ALA A 394 6.04 29.48 2.78
N ARG A 395 5.51 28.25 2.67
CA ARG A 395 6.04 27.22 1.74
C ARG A 395 5.93 27.65 0.28
N TYR A 396 4.87 28.36 -0.11
CA TYR A 396 4.71 28.90 -1.46
C TYR A 396 5.74 29.99 -1.76
N ALA A 397 5.94 30.93 -0.84
CA ALA A 397 6.98 31.96 -0.96
C ALA A 397 8.38 31.33 -1.08
N LEU A 398 8.67 30.31 -0.26
CA LEU A 398 9.92 29.56 -0.37
C LEU A 398 10.03 28.85 -1.73
N ARG A 399 9.00 28.13 -2.18
CA ARG A 399 9.00 27.43 -3.48
C ARG A 399 9.21 28.35 -4.66
N ILE A 400 8.67 29.58 -4.64
CA ILE A 400 8.94 30.59 -5.67
C ILE A 400 10.44 30.83 -5.78
N LYS A 401 11.13 31.04 -4.66
CA LYS A 401 12.58 31.28 -4.63
C LYS A 401 13.36 30.04 -5.09
N LEU A 402 13.06 28.88 -4.51
CA LEU A 402 13.78 27.64 -4.81
C LEU A 402 13.66 27.26 -6.29
N ASN A 403 12.45 27.33 -6.85
CA ASN A 403 12.19 26.94 -8.24
C ASN A 403 12.32 28.10 -9.23
N LYS A 404 12.82 29.26 -8.80
CA LYS A 404 13.00 30.46 -9.64
C LYS A 404 11.71 30.81 -10.40
N LEU A 405 10.57 30.69 -9.73
CA LEU A 405 9.25 30.91 -10.34
C LEU A 405 8.96 32.40 -10.46
N PRO A 406 8.05 32.79 -11.37
CA PRO A 406 7.47 34.13 -11.37
C PRO A 406 6.88 34.50 -10.00
N SER A 407 7.02 35.75 -9.59
CA SER A 407 6.51 36.24 -8.29
C SER A 407 4.99 36.16 -8.16
N ASP A 408 4.28 36.10 -9.29
CA ASP A 408 2.83 35.94 -9.40
C ASP A 408 2.41 34.48 -9.67
N PHE A 409 3.33 33.51 -9.59
CA PHE A 409 3.06 32.10 -9.93
C PHE A 409 1.83 31.56 -9.19
N TYR A 410 1.77 31.75 -7.87
CA TYR A 410 0.63 31.28 -7.09
C TYR A 410 -0.62 32.18 -7.20
N LYS A 411 -0.45 33.45 -7.58
CA LYS A 411 -1.58 34.37 -7.87
C LYS A 411 -2.32 33.96 -9.15
N THR A 412 -1.58 33.50 -10.16
CA THR A 412 -2.10 33.03 -11.46
C THR A 412 -2.35 31.52 -11.50
N TYR A 413 -2.17 30.81 -10.39
CA TYR A 413 -2.21 29.35 -10.36
C TYR A 413 -3.58 28.79 -10.72
N LEU A 414 -4.64 29.28 -10.07
CA LEU A 414 -5.99 28.80 -10.34
C LEU A 414 -6.49 29.17 -11.73
N SER A 415 -6.11 30.34 -12.27
CA SER A 415 -6.46 30.70 -13.65
C SER A 415 -5.77 29.78 -14.66
N LYS A 416 -4.50 29.44 -14.44
CA LYS A 416 -3.76 28.46 -15.26
C LYS A 416 -4.36 27.06 -15.17
N ILE A 417 -4.78 26.61 -13.98
CA ILE A 417 -5.51 25.34 -13.81
C ILE A 417 -6.84 25.36 -14.56
N ASN A 418 -7.61 26.44 -14.45
CA ASN A 418 -8.92 26.55 -15.11
C ASN A 418 -8.81 26.67 -16.64
N ALA A 419 -7.68 27.18 -17.15
CA ALA A 419 -7.40 27.29 -18.58
C ALA A 419 -7.06 25.96 -19.26
N VAL A 420 -6.70 24.91 -18.50
CA VAL A 420 -6.34 23.59 -19.05
C VAL A 420 -7.46 23.02 -19.92
N THR A 421 -7.18 22.66 -21.16
CA THR A 421 -8.16 22.08 -22.10
C THR A 421 -8.14 20.54 -22.11
N VAL A 422 -9.08 19.92 -22.82
CA VAL A 422 -9.07 18.46 -23.02
C VAL A 422 -7.85 18.04 -23.84
N GLU A 423 -7.51 18.86 -24.84
CA GLU A 423 -6.37 18.70 -25.72
C GLU A 423 -5.06 18.81 -24.94
N ASP A 424 -4.96 19.74 -23.98
CA ASP A 424 -3.82 19.84 -23.09
C ASP A 424 -3.63 18.58 -22.25
N VAL A 425 -4.70 18.04 -21.67
CA VAL A 425 -4.67 16.80 -20.89
C VAL A 425 -4.14 15.65 -21.74
N GLN A 426 -4.69 15.48 -22.94
CA GLN A 426 -4.27 14.40 -23.84
C GLN A 426 -2.81 14.57 -24.28
N ARG A 427 -2.39 15.79 -24.62
CA ARG A 427 -1.02 16.12 -25.02
C ARG A 427 -0.01 15.81 -23.92
N VAL A 428 -0.28 16.23 -22.67
CA VAL A 428 0.64 15.96 -21.56
C VAL A 428 0.59 14.49 -21.12
N ALA A 429 -0.57 13.82 -21.19
CA ALA A 429 -0.66 12.39 -20.95
C ALA A 429 0.25 11.62 -21.91
N ASN A 430 0.23 11.97 -23.21
CA ASN A 430 1.11 11.37 -24.22
C ASN A 430 2.60 11.65 -23.97
N LYS A 431 2.94 12.82 -23.43
CA LYS A 431 4.33 13.22 -23.17
C LYS A 431 4.92 12.56 -21.91
N TYR A 432 4.15 12.48 -20.83
CA TYR A 432 4.66 12.16 -19.50
C TYR A 432 4.28 10.75 -18.99
N PHE A 433 3.15 10.20 -19.42
CA PHE A 433 2.73 8.85 -19.02
C PHE A 433 3.12 7.87 -20.13
N LYS A 434 4.17 7.09 -19.91
CA LYS A 434 4.80 6.26 -20.96
C LYS A 434 4.59 4.76 -20.70
N PRO A 435 3.36 4.22 -20.88
CA PRO A 435 3.06 2.81 -20.63
C PRO A 435 3.75 1.85 -21.60
N GLU A 436 4.43 2.35 -22.63
CA GLU A 436 5.27 1.57 -23.57
C GLU A 436 6.75 1.52 -23.15
N ASN A 437 7.16 2.40 -22.22
CA ASN A 437 8.54 2.51 -21.69
C ASN A 437 8.54 2.42 -20.16
N ALA A 438 7.58 1.69 -19.58
CA ALA A 438 7.39 1.64 -18.15
C ALA A 438 8.05 0.40 -17.52
N ARG A 439 8.55 0.57 -16.31
CA ARG A 439 8.87 -0.54 -15.43
C ARG A 439 7.64 -0.86 -14.60
N ILE A 440 7.24 -2.12 -14.57
CA ILE A 440 6.17 -2.62 -13.72
C ILE A 440 6.83 -3.35 -12.55
N ILE A 441 7.02 -2.63 -11.45
CA ILE A 441 7.63 -3.18 -10.25
C ILE A 441 6.57 -3.99 -9.51
N ILE A 442 6.82 -5.28 -9.32
CA ILE A 442 5.93 -6.16 -8.59
C ILE A 442 6.70 -6.81 -7.45
N VAL A 443 6.24 -6.59 -6.23
CA VAL A 443 6.74 -7.29 -5.04
C VAL A 443 5.59 -8.11 -4.48
N GLY A 444 5.73 -9.43 -4.51
CA GLY A 444 4.65 -10.35 -4.15
C GLY A 444 5.13 -11.78 -3.99
N LYS A 445 4.21 -12.70 -3.69
CA LYS A 445 4.53 -14.12 -3.49
C LYS A 445 4.63 -14.82 -4.84
N GLY A 446 5.85 -15.06 -5.31
CA GLY A 446 6.14 -15.52 -6.66
C GLY A 446 5.47 -16.84 -7.03
N SER A 447 5.35 -17.76 -6.07
CA SER A 447 4.67 -19.05 -6.25
C SER A 447 3.18 -18.92 -6.60
N GLU A 448 2.55 -17.78 -6.28
CA GLU A 448 1.13 -17.53 -6.55
C GLU A 448 0.89 -16.65 -7.79
N VAL A 449 1.86 -15.82 -8.19
CA VAL A 449 1.60 -14.74 -9.17
C VAL A 449 2.36 -14.87 -10.49
N ILE A 450 3.52 -15.55 -10.52
CA ILE A 450 4.38 -15.54 -11.72
C ILE A 450 3.71 -16.22 -12.91
N SER A 451 3.00 -17.32 -12.70
CA SER A 451 2.30 -18.02 -13.79
C SER A 451 1.24 -17.15 -14.47
N GLY A 452 0.50 -16.34 -13.69
CA GLY A 452 -0.45 -15.35 -14.22
C GLY A 452 0.27 -14.22 -14.96
N LEU A 453 1.37 -13.71 -14.39
CA LEU A 453 2.17 -12.66 -15.02
C LEU A 453 2.78 -13.09 -16.36
N GLU A 454 3.22 -14.35 -16.49
CA GLU A 454 3.75 -14.88 -17.75
C GLU A 454 2.70 -14.90 -18.86
N LYS A 455 1.43 -15.17 -18.53
CA LYS A 455 0.31 -15.15 -19.48
C LYS A 455 0.02 -13.75 -20.04
N THR A 456 0.49 -12.68 -19.39
CA THR A 456 0.34 -11.31 -19.91
C THR A 456 1.16 -11.05 -21.17
N GLY A 457 2.20 -11.85 -21.43
CA GLY A 457 3.14 -11.65 -22.53
C GLY A 457 4.14 -10.51 -22.31
N ILE A 458 4.13 -9.84 -21.15
CA ILE A 458 5.11 -8.81 -20.80
C ILE A 458 6.39 -9.49 -20.31
N PRO A 459 7.58 -9.14 -20.82
CA PRO A 459 8.85 -9.71 -20.36
C PRO A 459 9.05 -9.51 -18.85
N ILE A 460 9.48 -10.56 -18.15
CA ILE A 460 9.71 -10.55 -16.70
C ILE A 460 11.21 -10.64 -16.41
N ASN A 461 11.72 -9.67 -15.66
CA ASN A 461 13.05 -9.70 -15.05
C ASN A 461 12.91 -9.92 -13.55
N TYR A 462 13.86 -10.64 -12.96
CA TYR A 462 13.82 -11.01 -11.54
C TYR A 462 14.92 -10.30 -10.77
N TYR A 463 14.57 -9.82 -9.58
CA TYR A 463 15.46 -9.08 -8.69
C TYR A 463 15.37 -9.59 -7.26
N ASP A 464 16.46 -9.46 -6.51
CA ASP A 464 16.44 -9.61 -5.06
C ASP A 464 15.84 -8.36 -4.37
N LYS A 465 15.77 -8.39 -3.03
CA LYS A 465 15.23 -7.30 -2.19
C LYS A 465 16.10 -6.01 -2.21
N TYR A 466 17.22 -6.03 -2.93
CA TYR A 466 18.21 -4.96 -3.04
C TYR A 466 18.44 -4.54 -4.51
N ALA A 467 17.53 -4.93 -5.41
CA ALA A 467 17.54 -4.59 -6.84
C ALA A 467 18.72 -5.19 -7.63
N ASN A 468 19.36 -6.25 -7.13
CA ASN A 468 20.33 -7.00 -7.91
C ASN A 468 19.59 -8.00 -8.82
N PRO A 469 19.97 -8.12 -10.11
CA PRO A 469 19.39 -9.13 -10.99
C PRO A 469 19.65 -10.54 -10.46
N VAL A 470 18.62 -11.38 -10.49
CA VAL A 470 18.71 -12.80 -10.14
C VAL A 470 18.08 -13.65 -11.25
N ALA A 471 18.38 -14.95 -11.25
CA ALA A 471 17.65 -15.88 -12.10
C ALA A 471 16.18 -15.98 -11.67
N LYS A 472 15.30 -16.45 -12.57
CA LYS A 472 13.92 -16.78 -12.22
C LYS A 472 13.90 -17.68 -10.98
N PRO A 473 13.22 -17.30 -9.89
CA PRO A 473 13.15 -18.16 -8.72
C PRO A 473 12.46 -19.48 -9.07
N GLU A 474 13.02 -20.59 -8.61
CA GLU A 474 12.42 -21.92 -8.74
C GLU A 474 11.48 -22.15 -7.56
N PHE A 475 10.17 -22.12 -7.82
CA PHE A 475 9.13 -22.41 -6.80
C PHE A 475 8.83 -23.90 -6.67
N SER A 476 9.54 -24.72 -7.43
CA SER A 476 9.36 -26.16 -7.47
C SER A 476 10.68 -26.87 -7.19
N LYS A 477 10.68 -27.81 -6.24
CA LYS A 477 11.80 -28.73 -6.00
C LYS A 477 11.65 -29.99 -6.87
N PRO A 478 12.78 -30.59 -7.31
CA PRO A 478 12.75 -31.85 -8.05
C PRO A 478 12.18 -32.97 -7.18
N ILE A 479 11.43 -33.86 -7.82
CA ILE A 479 10.85 -35.04 -7.14
C ILE A 479 12.00 -36.00 -6.80
N PRO A 480 12.17 -36.42 -5.53
CA PRO A 480 13.17 -37.41 -5.15
C PRO A 480 12.98 -38.72 -5.91
N ALA A 481 14.09 -39.39 -6.23
CA ALA A 481 14.05 -40.67 -6.93
C ALA A 481 13.18 -41.71 -6.17
N GLY A 482 12.24 -42.34 -6.88
CA GLY A 482 11.33 -43.34 -6.32
C GLY A 482 9.99 -42.78 -5.80
N VAL A 483 9.83 -41.46 -5.71
CA VAL A 483 8.54 -40.85 -5.37
C VAL A 483 7.68 -40.71 -6.62
N THR A 484 6.46 -41.26 -6.57
CA THR A 484 5.47 -41.22 -7.66
C THR A 484 4.13 -40.72 -7.10
N ALA A 485 3.19 -40.34 -7.97
CA ALA A 485 1.84 -40.00 -7.54
C ALA A 485 1.20 -41.12 -6.70
N LYS A 486 1.44 -42.38 -7.08
CA LYS A 486 0.93 -43.55 -6.36
C LYS A 486 1.49 -43.64 -4.94
N THR A 487 2.79 -43.39 -4.76
CA THR A 487 3.40 -43.45 -3.42
C THR A 487 2.90 -42.30 -2.55
N VAL A 488 2.73 -41.09 -3.11
CA VAL A 488 2.19 -39.94 -2.37
C VAL A 488 0.77 -40.23 -1.87
N LEU A 489 -0.12 -40.72 -2.74
CA LEU A 489 -1.49 -41.05 -2.37
C LEU A 489 -1.55 -42.20 -1.33
N ASN A 490 -0.73 -43.24 -1.49
CA ASN A 490 -0.65 -44.32 -0.51
C ASN A 490 -0.16 -43.84 0.86
N ASN A 491 0.82 -42.94 0.88
CA ASN A 491 1.32 -42.35 2.12
C ASN A 491 0.25 -41.50 2.80
N TYR A 492 -0.50 -40.70 2.04
CA TYR A 492 -1.66 -39.97 2.58
C TYR A 492 -2.69 -40.90 3.19
N ILE A 493 -3.12 -41.94 2.45
CA ILE A 493 -4.07 -42.95 2.93
C ILE A 493 -3.58 -43.58 4.23
N THR A 494 -2.28 -43.89 4.32
CA THR A 494 -1.66 -44.42 5.54
C THR A 494 -1.69 -43.40 6.67
N ALA A 495 -1.32 -42.14 6.40
CA ALA A 495 -1.21 -41.08 7.39
C ALA A 495 -2.56 -40.69 8.02
N ILE A 496 -3.66 -40.79 7.27
CA ILE A 496 -5.00 -40.53 7.78
C ILE A 496 -5.64 -41.71 8.50
N GLY A 497 -5.03 -42.91 8.55
CA GLY A 497 -5.58 -44.05 9.29
C GLY A 497 -5.50 -45.40 8.56
N GLY A 498 -5.08 -45.41 7.29
CA GLY A 498 -4.91 -46.61 6.49
C GLY A 498 -6.21 -47.18 5.91
N THR A 499 -6.09 -47.96 4.85
CA THR A 499 -7.22 -48.50 4.07
C THR A 499 -8.23 -49.28 4.91
N ASN A 500 -7.79 -50.03 5.92
CA ASN A 500 -8.67 -50.82 6.78
C ASN A 500 -9.62 -49.93 7.60
N ASN A 501 -9.08 -48.92 8.30
CA ASN A 501 -9.90 -48.03 9.12
C ASN A 501 -10.80 -47.15 8.25
N ILE A 502 -10.29 -46.65 7.13
CA ILE A 502 -11.05 -45.85 6.16
C ILE A 502 -12.25 -46.63 5.63
N ASN A 503 -12.08 -47.90 5.26
CA ASN A 503 -13.16 -48.75 4.75
C ASN A 503 -14.25 -49.05 5.80
N MET A 504 -13.94 -48.89 7.09
CA MET A 504 -14.92 -49.04 8.18
C MET A 504 -15.76 -47.77 8.40
N VAL A 505 -15.42 -46.65 7.78
CA VAL A 505 -16.18 -45.39 7.85
C VAL A 505 -17.33 -45.43 6.84
N ASN A 506 -18.53 -45.75 7.31
CA ASN A 506 -19.75 -45.73 6.50
C ASN A 506 -20.36 -44.32 6.42
N SER A 507 -20.29 -43.55 7.50
CA SER A 507 -20.80 -42.17 7.57
C SER A 507 -19.98 -41.30 8.50
N VAL A 508 -19.99 -39.99 8.24
CA VAL A 508 -19.38 -38.98 9.09
C VAL A 508 -20.35 -37.82 9.25
N LYS A 509 -20.50 -37.36 10.50
CA LYS A 509 -21.17 -36.10 10.85
C LYS A 509 -20.13 -35.15 11.45
N MET A 510 -20.11 -33.90 11.00
CA MET A 510 -19.24 -32.85 11.48
C MET A 510 -20.07 -31.63 11.88
N ASP A 511 -19.81 -31.07 13.06
CA ASP A 511 -20.46 -29.86 13.56
C ASP A 511 -19.39 -28.80 13.83
N GLY A 512 -19.64 -27.55 13.42
CA GLY A 512 -18.64 -26.50 13.56
C GLY A 512 -19.18 -25.08 13.39
N ASP A 513 -18.25 -24.13 13.43
CA ASP A 513 -18.49 -22.74 13.08
C ASP A 513 -18.22 -22.53 11.59
N PHE A 514 -19.05 -21.72 10.95
CA PHE A 514 -18.87 -21.30 9.57
C PHE A 514 -18.79 -19.78 9.52
N VAL A 515 -17.68 -19.26 9.00
CA VAL A 515 -17.39 -17.84 8.99
C VAL A 515 -17.33 -17.37 7.54
N ILE A 516 -18.17 -16.40 7.22
CA ILE A 516 -18.11 -15.64 5.97
C ILE A 516 -17.69 -14.22 6.35
N GLN A 517 -16.67 -13.69 5.67
CA GLN A 517 -16.16 -12.35 5.99
C GLN A 517 -17.28 -11.29 5.89
N GLY A 518 -17.54 -10.58 7.00
CA GLY A 518 -18.57 -9.54 7.09
C GLY A 518 -19.97 -10.04 7.48
N ALA A 519 -20.17 -11.35 7.67
CA ALA A 519 -21.43 -11.94 8.12
C ALA A 519 -21.45 -12.19 9.65
N PRO A 520 -22.64 -12.28 10.27
CA PRO A 520 -22.79 -12.74 11.66
C PRO A 520 -22.29 -14.19 11.85
N PRO A 521 -22.03 -14.63 13.09
CA PRO A 521 -21.62 -16.00 13.37
C PRO A 521 -22.64 -17.03 12.87
N LEU A 522 -22.18 -18.01 12.09
CA LEU A 522 -22.98 -19.12 11.59
C LEU A 522 -22.44 -20.44 12.14
N THR A 523 -23.32 -21.43 12.25
CA THR A 523 -22.96 -22.82 12.55
C THR A 523 -23.18 -23.67 11.32
N VAL A 524 -22.38 -24.72 11.15
CA VAL A 524 -22.53 -25.69 10.07
C VAL A 524 -22.65 -27.10 10.63
N GLU A 525 -23.56 -27.87 10.05
CA GLU A 525 -23.62 -29.32 10.19
C GLU A 525 -23.36 -29.92 8.80
N LEU A 526 -22.38 -30.82 8.72
CA LEU A 526 -22.03 -31.54 7.49
C LEU A 526 -22.14 -33.04 7.74
N LYS A 527 -22.83 -33.75 6.85
CA LYS A 527 -22.96 -35.20 6.87
C LYS A 527 -22.54 -35.76 5.52
N LYS A 528 -21.71 -36.80 5.53
CA LYS A 528 -21.31 -37.55 4.32
C LYS A 528 -21.36 -39.05 4.55
N THR A 529 -21.55 -39.81 3.48
CA THR A 529 -21.49 -41.28 3.50
C THR A 529 -20.48 -41.83 2.51
N LYS A 530 -20.11 -43.11 2.68
CA LYS A 530 -19.21 -43.83 1.77
C LYS A 530 -19.76 -43.94 0.34
N ASP A 531 -21.10 -43.93 0.23
CA ASP A 531 -21.85 -44.03 -1.01
C ASP A 531 -22.09 -42.64 -1.64
N ASN A 532 -21.28 -41.66 -1.24
CA ASN A 532 -21.28 -40.32 -1.78
C ASN A 532 -22.63 -39.59 -1.59
N LYS A 533 -23.34 -39.83 -0.48
CA LYS A 533 -24.46 -38.98 -0.07
C LYS A 533 -23.94 -37.82 0.77
N GLU A 534 -24.48 -36.63 0.58
CA GLU A 534 -24.01 -35.42 1.25
C GLU A 534 -25.16 -34.54 1.75
N SER A 535 -24.99 -33.97 2.94
CA SER A 535 -25.87 -32.97 3.50
C SER A 535 -25.02 -31.88 4.16
N MET A 536 -25.33 -30.63 3.85
CA MET A 536 -24.76 -29.48 4.51
C MET A 536 -25.89 -28.55 4.93
N GLU A 537 -25.91 -28.16 6.20
CA GLU A 537 -26.86 -27.19 6.74
C GLU A 537 -26.09 -26.07 7.44
N VAL A 538 -26.38 -24.83 7.07
CA VAL A 538 -25.81 -23.64 7.69
C VAL A 538 -26.92 -22.87 8.39
N ALA A 539 -26.73 -22.62 9.68
CA ALA A 539 -27.72 -21.99 10.54
C ALA A 539 -27.20 -20.72 11.20
N MET A 540 -28.11 -19.78 11.45
CA MET A 540 -27.86 -18.56 12.22
C MET A 540 -28.76 -18.60 13.46
N GLN A 541 -28.18 -18.58 14.66
CA GLN A 541 -28.91 -18.71 15.93
C GLN A 541 -29.87 -19.93 15.98
N GLY A 542 -29.48 -21.04 15.35
CA GLY A 542 -30.27 -22.28 15.28
C GLY A 542 -31.32 -22.34 14.16
N MET A 543 -31.53 -21.26 13.41
CA MET A 543 -32.40 -21.24 12.24
C MET A 543 -31.59 -21.58 10.98
N VAL A 544 -31.95 -22.66 10.27
CA VAL A 544 -31.29 -23.06 9.01
C VAL A 544 -31.58 -22.04 7.92
N MET A 545 -30.53 -21.39 7.41
CA MET A 545 -30.61 -20.35 6.38
C MET A 545 -30.29 -20.89 4.99
N MET A 546 -29.40 -21.90 4.94
CA MET A 546 -28.97 -22.57 3.73
C MET A 546 -28.88 -24.07 4.00
N LYS A 547 -29.40 -24.88 3.09
CA LYS A 547 -29.18 -26.32 3.09
C LYS A 547 -28.87 -26.82 1.69
N SER A 548 -27.98 -27.80 1.60
CA SER A 548 -27.64 -28.51 0.38
C SER A 548 -27.71 -30.01 0.66
N LYS A 549 -28.45 -30.74 -0.17
CA LYS A 549 -28.69 -32.17 0.01
C LYS A 549 -28.43 -32.92 -1.29
N TRP A 550 -27.84 -34.10 -1.16
CA TRP A 550 -27.54 -35.01 -2.26
C TRP A 550 -27.69 -36.46 -1.75
N ASN A 551 -28.61 -37.21 -2.35
CA ASN A 551 -28.94 -38.57 -1.93
C ASN A 551 -28.24 -39.67 -2.74
N GLY A 552 -27.38 -39.28 -3.69
CA GLY A 552 -26.66 -40.18 -4.60
C GLY A 552 -27.28 -40.26 -6.01
N THR A 553 -28.54 -39.84 -6.17
CA THR A 553 -29.22 -39.81 -7.47
C THR A 553 -29.70 -38.42 -7.85
N GLU A 554 -30.26 -37.69 -6.88
CA GLU A 554 -30.85 -36.37 -7.00
C GLU A 554 -30.38 -35.49 -5.83
N GLY A 555 -30.49 -34.18 -6.00
CA GLY A 555 -30.13 -33.23 -4.95
C GLY A 555 -30.73 -31.86 -5.18
N TYR A 556 -30.60 -31.02 -4.17
CA TYR A 556 -31.09 -29.65 -4.21
C TYR A 556 -30.29 -28.74 -3.29
N ARG A 557 -30.40 -27.44 -3.56
CA ARG A 557 -30.01 -26.37 -2.64
C ARG A 557 -31.25 -25.62 -2.22
N GLU A 558 -31.31 -25.20 -0.98
CA GLU A 558 -32.36 -24.33 -0.48
C GLU A 558 -31.75 -23.17 0.28
N GLN A 559 -32.15 -21.96 -0.08
CA GLN A 559 -31.67 -20.73 0.51
C GLN A 559 -32.87 -19.85 0.87
N GLN A 560 -32.95 -19.41 2.13
CA GLN A 560 -34.09 -18.64 2.64
C GLN A 560 -35.46 -19.28 2.32
N GLY A 561 -35.54 -20.62 2.35
CA GLY A 561 -36.76 -21.38 2.07
C GLY A 561 -37.09 -21.59 0.60
N GLN A 562 -36.31 -21.07 -0.35
CA GLN A 562 -36.46 -21.36 -1.78
C GLN A 562 -35.64 -22.59 -2.16
N LYS A 563 -36.30 -23.70 -2.47
CA LYS A 563 -35.70 -24.96 -2.89
C LYS A 563 -35.48 -24.99 -4.41
N MET A 564 -34.24 -25.20 -4.83
CA MET A 564 -33.81 -25.34 -6.22
C MET A 564 -33.16 -26.71 -6.44
N PRO A 565 -33.63 -27.53 -7.39
CA PRO A 565 -32.95 -28.77 -7.75
C PRO A 565 -31.57 -28.48 -8.34
N LEU A 566 -30.63 -29.42 -8.17
CA LEU A 566 -29.33 -29.36 -8.85
C LEU A 566 -29.54 -29.50 -10.38
N SER A 567 -28.73 -28.79 -11.16
CA SER A 567 -28.73 -28.90 -12.62
C SER A 567 -28.20 -30.26 -13.10
N GLU A 568 -28.48 -30.64 -14.35
CA GLU A 568 -28.03 -31.92 -14.92
C GLU A 568 -26.49 -32.05 -14.89
N THR A 569 -25.77 -30.96 -15.14
CA THR A 569 -24.30 -30.90 -15.03
C THR A 569 -23.85 -31.15 -13.60
N GLU A 570 -24.45 -30.47 -12.61
CA GLU A 570 -24.09 -30.65 -11.19
C GLU A 570 -24.39 -32.07 -10.68
N VAL A 571 -25.49 -32.67 -11.15
CA VAL A 571 -25.84 -34.07 -10.84
C VAL A 571 -24.80 -35.02 -11.44
N SER A 572 -24.39 -34.79 -12.68
CA SER A 572 -23.33 -35.58 -13.34
C SER A 572 -22.00 -35.49 -12.57
N ASP A 573 -21.61 -34.27 -12.19
CA ASP A 573 -20.36 -34.02 -11.46
C ASP A 573 -20.36 -34.71 -10.09
N LYS A 574 -21.46 -34.55 -9.35
CA LYS A 574 -21.70 -35.20 -8.05
C LYS A 574 -21.68 -36.72 -8.16
N LYS A 575 -22.32 -37.33 -9.16
CA LYS A 575 -22.27 -38.79 -9.37
C LYS A 575 -20.86 -39.31 -9.61
N ALA A 576 -20.02 -38.49 -10.23
CA ALA A 576 -18.64 -38.84 -10.52
C ALA A 576 -17.66 -38.47 -9.37
N GLU A 577 -18.14 -37.97 -8.23
CA GLU A 577 -17.33 -37.82 -7.01
C GLU A 577 -17.16 -39.16 -6.27
N ALA A 578 -15.98 -39.37 -5.70
CA ALA A 578 -15.60 -40.64 -5.10
C ALA A 578 -15.98 -40.78 -3.61
N GLY A 579 -16.82 -39.89 -3.07
CA GLY A 579 -17.25 -39.90 -1.67
C GLY A 579 -16.23 -39.26 -0.71
N MET A 580 -16.20 -39.72 0.55
CA MET A 580 -15.42 -39.10 1.63
C MET A 580 -13.89 -39.20 1.48
N PHE A 581 -13.39 -40.23 0.80
CA PHE A 581 -11.95 -40.49 0.64
C PHE A 581 -11.63 -40.74 -0.84
N PRO A 582 -11.72 -39.69 -1.69
CA PRO A 582 -11.63 -39.83 -3.13
C PRO A 582 -10.28 -40.41 -3.61
N GLU A 583 -9.21 -40.23 -2.84
CA GLU A 583 -7.86 -40.77 -3.09
C GLU A 583 -7.84 -42.29 -3.22
N THR A 584 -8.79 -42.98 -2.56
CA THR A 584 -8.89 -44.45 -2.62
C THR A 584 -9.44 -44.97 -3.95
N LYS A 585 -10.05 -44.08 -4.77
CA LYS A 585 -10.75 -44.45 -6.01
C LYS A 585 -10.18 -43.78 -7.26
N TYR A 586 -9.10 -43.01 -7.16
CA TYR A 586 -8.52 -42.37 -8.35
C TYR A 586 -8.00 -43.39 -9.35
N ASP A 587 -8.32 -43.17 -10.63
CA ASP A 587 -7.65 -43.84 -11.72
C ASP A 587 -6.25 -43.23 -11.90
N MET A 588 -5.22 -44.02 -11.60
CA MET A 588 -3.83 -43.58 -11.66
C MET A 588 -3.39 -43.17 -13.07
N ALA A 589 -4.10 -43.54 -14.14
CA ALA A 589 -3.84 -43.03 -15.49
C ALA A 589 -4.08 -41.52 -15.60
N ASN A 590 -4.95 -40.96 -14.74
CA ASN A 590 -5.34 -39.55 -14.73
C ASN A 590 -4.68 -38.75 -13.60
N VAL A 591 -3.74 -39.35 -12.87
CA VAL A 591 -3.06 -38.71 -11.74
C VAL A 591 -1.56 -38.57 -12.05
N THR A 592 -1.04 -37.36 -11.94
CA THR A 592 0.39 -37.08 -12.20
C THR A 592 0.99 -36.30 -11.05
N LEU A 593 2.16 -36.75 -10.55
CA LEU A 593 2.96 -35.96 -9.61
C LEU A 593 3.74 -34.92 -10.41
N VAL A 594 3.48 -33.65 -10.14
CA VAL A 594 3.99 -32.52 -10.92
C VAL A 594 5.33 -32.07 -10.38
N SER A 595 5.39 -31.76 -9.09
CA SER A 595 6.58 -31.21 -8.43
C SER A 595 6.43 -31.25 -6.91
N ILE A 596 7.47 -30.85 -6.18
CA ILE A 596 7.34 -30.39 -4.79
C ILE A 596 7.27 -28.87 -4.82
N VAL A 597 6.40 -28.25 -4.03
CA VAL A 597 6.28 -26.77 -3.89
C VAL A 597 6.27 -26.39 -2.42
N ASP A 598 6.69 -25.16 -2.10
CA ASP A 598 6.53 -24.61 -0.75
C ASP A 598 5.09 -24.07 -0.57
N ILE A 599 4.40 -24.55 0.45
CA ILE A 599 3.12 -24.01 0.92
C ILE A 599 3.30 -23.60 2.38
N ASP A 600 3.21 -22.30 2.62
CA ASP A 600 3.29 -21.69 3.96
C ASP A 600 4.55 -22.11 4.75
N GLY A 601 5.68 -22.31 4.05
CA GLY A 601 6.97 -22.68 4.63
C GLY A 601 7.21 -24.19 4.76
N ALA A 602 6.30 -25.02 4.25
CA ALA A 602 6.40 -26.48 4.25
C ALA A 602 6.40 -27.04 2.82
N ASP A 603 7.28 -28.00 2.56
CA ASP A 603 7.32 -28.69 1.28
C ASP A 603 6.09 -29.56 1.09
N SER A 604 5.44 -29.45 -0.07
CA SER A 604 4.24 -30.21 -0.43
C SER A 604 4.35 -30.81 -1.83
N TYR A 605 3.99 -32.07 -1.97
CA TYR A 605 3.84 -32.74 -3.26
C TYR A 605 2.62 -32.20 -4.01
N LYS A 606 2.84 -31.56 -5.16
CA LYS A 606 1.78 -31.11 -6.07
C LYS A 606 1.37 -32.25 -6.99
N VAL A 607 0.16 -32.77 -6.79
CA VAL A 607 -0.44 -33.85 -7.57
C VAL A 607 -1.56 -33.30 -8.44
N LYS A 608 -1.44 -33.43 -9.76
CA LYS A 608 -2.50 -33.12 -10.73
C LYS A 608 -3.44 -34.31 -10.87
N VAL A 609 -4.74 -34.06 -10.86
CA VAL A 609 -5.77 -35.06 -11.14
C VAL A 609 -6.69 -34.54 -12.24
N VAL A 610 -6.86 -35.33 -13.28
CA VAL A 610 -7.70 -35.00 -14.45
C VAL A 610 -9.00 -35.78 -14.36
N LYS A 611 -10.13 -35.11 -14.59
CA LYS A 611 -11.47 -35.73 -14.64
C LYS A 611 -12.20 -35.16 -15.86
N GLY A 612 -12.30 -35.96 -16.93
CA GLY A 612 -12.76 -35.45 -18.22
C GLY A 612 -11.78 -34.42 -18.78
N ASP A 613 -12.29 -33.24 -19.14
CA ASP A 613 -11.47 -32.11 -19.62
C ASP A 613 -10.93 -31.23 -18.47
N ASP A 614 -11.41 -31.44 -17.24
CA ASP A 614 -11.06 -30.61 -16.09
C ASP A 614 -9.83 -31.13 -15.33
N ALA A 615 -8.96 -30.20 -14.92
CA ALA A 615 -7.81 -30.48 -14.09
C ALA A 615 -7.92 -29.82 -12.71
N SER A 616 -7.61 -30.58 -11.66
CA SER A 616 -7.44 -30.08 -10.29
C SER A 616 -6.07 -30.46 -9.74
N TYR A 617 -5.62 -29.73 -8.72
CA TYR A 617 -4.36 -29.96 -8.03
C TYR A 617 -4.61 -30.23 -6.54
N ARG A 618 -3.88 -31.19 -6.01
CA ARG A 618 -3.84 -31.56 -4.59
C ARG A 618 -2.42 -31.40 -4.08
N TYR A 619 -2.29 -30.90 -2.87
CA TYR A 619 -1.01 -30.64 -2.25
C TYR A 619 -0.92 -31.44 -0.96
N TYR A 620 0.03 -32.37 -0.92
CA TYR A 620 0.26 -33.23 0.23
C TYR A 620 1.58 -32.84 0.90
N ASP A 621 1.53 -32.48 2.18
CA ASP A 621 2.70 -32.09 2.94
C ASP A 621 3.74 -33.22 3.00
N VAL A 622 5.01 -32.92 2.75
CA VAL A 622 6.09 -33.91 2.63
C VAL A 622 6.41 -34.55 3.98
N ALA A 623 6.25 -33.83 5.09
CA ALA A 623 6.61 -34.30 6.42
C ALA A 623 5.51 -35.19 7.03
N THR A 624 4.26 -34.78 6.91
CA THR A 624 3.09 -35.41 7.52
C THR A 624 2.35 -36.34 6.56
N ASN A 625 2.56 -36.18 5.25
CA ASN A 625 1.80 -36.81 4.16
C ASN A 625 0.32 -36.40 4.13
N LEU A 626 -0.11 -35.40 4.90
CA LEU A 626 -1.50 -34.95 4.95
C LEU A 626 -1.81 -34.02 3.77
N LEU A 627 -3.05 -34.08 3.28
CA LEU A 627 -3.56 -33.10 2.32
C LEU A 627 -3.65 -31.74 2.99
N VAL A 628 -3.00 -30.72 2.44
CA VAL A 628 -3.00 -29.36 3.01
C VAL A 628 -3.71 -28.35 2.13
N GLN A 629 -3.79 -28.61 0.83
CA GLN A 629 -4.46 -27.71 -0.11
C GLN A 629 -5.02 -28.45 -1.31
N GLU A 630 -6.13 -27.95 -1.84
CA GLU A 630 -6.72 -28.30 -3.13
C GLU A 630 -6.94 -27.04 -3.96
N GLU A 631 -6.74 -27.15 -5.26
CA GLU A 631 -7.03 -26.10 -6.23
C GLU A 631 -7.81 -26.69 -7.40
N SER A 632 -8.92 -26.06 -7.76
CA SER A 632 -9.68 -26.37 -8.97
C SER A 632 -9.97 -25.09 -9.72
N THR A 633 -10.03 -25.18 -11.04
CA THR A 633 -10.45 -24.06 -11.90
C THR A 633 -11.70 -24.49 -12.63
N THR A 634 -12.76 -23.69 -12.54
CA THR A 634 -14.01 -23.92 -13.25
C THR A 634 -14.36 -22.70 -14.10
N GLU A 635 -14.97 -22.92 -15.25
CA GLU A 635 -15.45 -21.84 -16.10
C GLU A 635 -16.89 -21.47 -15.70
N ALA A 636 -17.09 -20.24 -15.24
CA ALA A 636 -18.39 -19.72 -14.87
C ALA A 636 -18.68 -18.43 -15.63
N GLN A 637 -19.80 -18.39 -16.37
CA GLN A 637 -20.21 -17.22 -17.16
C GLN A 637 -19.14 -16.74 -18.18
N GLY A 638 -18.36 -17.66 -18.76
CA GLY A 638 -17.28 -17.34 -19.71
C GLY A 638 -16.02 -16.76 -19.08
N LYS A 639 -15.83 -16.91 -17.76
CA LYS A 639 -14.61 -16.55 -17.03
C LYS A 639 -14.11 -17.75 -16.23
N GLU A 640 -12.81 -18.01 -16.29
CA GLU A 640 -12.16 -18.97 -15.41
C GLU A 640 -12.16 -18.45 -13.96
N MET A 641 -12.57 -19.28 -13.02
CA MET A 641 -12.53 -19.00 -11.60
C MET A 641 -11.77 -20.11 -10.88
N THR A 642 -10.64 -19.76 -10.27
CA THR A 642 -9.89 -20.70 -9.43
C THR A 642 -10.44 -20.66 -8.00
N THR A 643 -10.75 -21.84 -7.47
CA THR A 643 -11.11 -22.07 -6.08
C THR A 643 -9.96 -22.81 -5.38
N THR A 644 -9.54 -22.30 -4.23
CA THR A 644 -8.52 -22.94 -3.38
C THR A 644 -9.14 -23.32 -2.05
N VAL A 645 -8.95 -24.56 -1.61
CA VAL A 645 -9.36 -25.05 -0.28
C VAL A 645 -8.11 -25.44 0.49
N LYS A 646 -7.88 -24.83 1.65
CA LYS A 646 -6.82 -25.21 2.58
C LYS A 646 -7.38 -26.06 3.72
N TYR A 647 -6.64 -27.06 4.14
CA TYR A 647 -6.97 -27.99 5.22
C TYR A 647 -5.91 -27.89 6.32
N ASP A 648 -6.36 -27.80 7.57
CA ASP A 648 -5.48 -27.70 8.73
C ASP A 648 -6.10 -28.35 9.98
N ASN A 649 -5.31 -28.47 11.04
CA ASN A 649 -5.69 -29.00 12.35
C ASN A 649 -6.29 -30.42 12.27
N TYR A 650 -5.55 -31.35 11.66
CA TYR A 650 -5.99 -32.75 11.58
C TYR A 650 -6.04 -33.40 12.96
N SER A 651 -7.17 -34.03 13.30
CA SER A 651 -7.34 -34.80 14.54
C SER A 651 -7.93 -36.17 14.27
N GLU A 652 -7.55 -37.15 15.08
CA GLU A 652 -7.97 -38.55 14.94
C GLU A 652 -9.31 -38.80 15.64
N VAL A 653 -10.23 -39.47 14.92
CA VAL A 653 -11.52 -39.93 15.42
C VAL A 653 -11.76 -41.35 14.90
N ASN A 654 -11.95 -42.31 15.80
CA ASN A 654 -12.13 -43.74 15.48
C ASN A 654 -11.05 -44.30 14.53
N GLY A 655 -9.78 -43.92 14.75
CA GLY A 655 -8.64 -44.41 13.98
C GLY A 655 -8.48 -43.80 12.59
N VAL A 656 -9.24 -42.73 12.28
CA VAL A 656 -9.13 -41.96 11.04
C VAL A 656 -8.96 -40.46 11.35
N LYS A 657 -8.04 -39.78 10.68
CA LYS A 657 -7.81 -38.34 10.84
C LYS A 657 -8.72 -37.52 9.93
N PHE A 658 -9.31 -36.47 10.49
CA PHE A 658 -10.13 -35.49 9.77
C PHE A 658 -9.58 -34.08 10.00
N PRO A 659 -9.66 -33.18 9.00
CA PRO A 659 -9.28 -31.78 9.17
C PRO A 659 -10.32 -31.05 10.02
N TYR A 660 -9.88 -30.38 11.09
CA TYR A 660 -10.78 -29.56 11.93
C TYR A 660 -10.84 -28.09 11.49
N ALA A 661 -9.97 -27.65 10.58
CA ALA A 661 -10.04 -26.33 9.99
C ALA A 661 -9.99 -26.43 8.46
N GLN A 662 -10.88 -25.69 7.79
CA GLN A 662 -10.88 -25.53 6.35
C GLN A 662 -11.02 -24.05 5.97
N THR A 663 -10.25 -23.58 5.00
CA THR A 663 -10.39 -22.23 4.44
C THR A 663 -10.60 -22.32 2.95
N ILE A 664 -11.74 -21.82 2.48
CA ILE A 664 -12.17 -21.83 1.09
C ILE A 664 -12.00 -20.41 0.53
N MET A 665 -11.25 -20.29 -0.56
CA MET A 665 -11.00 -19.04 -1.27
C MET A 665 -11.55 -19.18 -2.69
N ALA A 666 -12.60 -18.44 -3.01
CA ALA A 666 -13.25 -18.46 -4.32
C ALA A 666 -13.51 -17.03 -4.79
N GLY A 667 -12.77 -16.59 -5.83
CA GLY A 667 -12.84 -15.21 -6.29
C GLY A 667 -12.53 -14.20 -5.16
N PRO A 668 -13.33 -13.15 -4.97
CA PRO A 668 -13.09 -12.18 -3.92
C PRO A 668 -13.53 -12.63 -2.52
N GLN A 669 -14.07 -13.84 -2.34
CA GLN A 669 -14.65 -14.30 -1.09
C GLN A 669 -13.75 -15.34 -0.40
N THR A 670 -13.59 -15.18 0.91
CA THR A 670 -12.95 -16.17 1.79
C THR A 670 -13.97 -16.64 2.83
N MET A 671 -14.09 -17.95 2.96
CA MET A 671 -14.94 -18.62 3.94
C MET A 671 -14.09 -19.58 4.77
N SER A 672 -14.37 -19.68 6.07
CA SER A 672 -13.64 -20.59 6.95
C SER A 672 -14.61 -21.48 7.70
N MET A 673 -14.29 -22.76 7.80
CA MET A 673 -15.03 -23.76 8.55
C MET A 673 -14.14 -24.29 9.66
N ASN A 674 -14.57 -24.11 10.91
CA ASN A 674 -13.86 -24.60 12.09
C ASN A 674 -14.72 -25.68 12.75
N ILE A 675 -14.37 -26.94 12.50
CA ILE A 675 -15.07 -28.09 13.04
C ILE A 675 -14.76 -28.19 14.54
N LYS A 676 -15.80 -28.40 15.33
CA LYS A 676 -15.71 -28.61 16.79
C LYS A 676 -15.83 -30.08 17.14
N ASN A 677 -16.62 -30.82 16.37
CA ASN A 677 -16.90 -32.22 16.65
C ASN A 677 -17.01 -33.02 15.35
N VAL A 678 -16.46 -34.23 15.35
CA VAL A 678 -16.57 -35.20 14.28
C VAL A 678 -17.07 -36.51 14.89
N LYS A 679 -18.13 -37.07 14.31
CA LYS A 679 -18.70 -38.37 14.68
C LYS A 679 -18.63 -39.32 13.50
N VAL A 680 -18.06 -40.50 13.72
CA VAL A 680 -17.91 -41.54 12.70
C VAL A 680 -18.93 -42.64 12.97
N ASN A 681 -19.69 -43.04 11.95
CA ASN A 681 -20.75 -44.07 12.01
C ASN A 681 -21.87 -43.80 13.03
N GLU A 682 -22.06 -42.55 13.44
CA GLU A 682 -23.07 -42.13 14.41
C GLU A 682 -23.78 -40.85 13.94
N GLY A 683 -25.08 -40.75 14.20
CA GLY A 683 -25.83 -39.51 13.99
C GLY A 683 -26.10 -39.17 12.52
N VAL A 684 -26.05 -40.16 11.62
CA VAL A 684 -26.37 -40.05 10.20
C VAL A 684 -27.38 -41.13 9.82
N THR A 685 -28.46 -40.72 9.16
CA THR A 685 -29.57 -41.56 8.70
C THR A 685 -29.87 -41.25 7.23
N ASP A 686 -30.54 -42.15 6.52
CA ASP A 686 -30.90 -41.91 5.11
C ASP A 686 -31.83 -40.70 4.91
N ALA A 687 -32.62 -40.35 5.93
CA ALA A 687 -33.50 -39.19 5.89
C ALA A 687 -32.73 -37.86 5.82
N ASP A 688 -31.47 -37.84 6.26
CA ASP A 688 -30.65 -36.62 6.28
C ASP A 688 -30.32 -36.10 4.89
N PHE A 689 -30.48 -36.90 3.83
CA PHE A 689 -30.03 -36.59 2.47
C PHE A 689 -31.16 -36.22 1.50
N ASN A 690 -32.42 -36.20 1.95
CA ASN A 690 -33.61 -36.02 1.09
C ASN A 690 -34.23 -34.61 1.09
#